data_AF-A0A527TY97-F1
#
_entry.id   AF-A0A527TY97-F1
#
_cell.length_a   1.000
_cell.length_b   1.000
_cell.length_c   1.000
_cell.angle_alpha   90.00
_cell.angle_beta   90.00
_cell.angle_gamma   90.00
#
_symmetry.space_group_name_H-M   'P 1'
#
loop_
_entity.id
_entity.type
_entity.pdbx_description
1 polymer ?
#
loop_
_entity_poly.entity_id
_entity_poly.type
_entity_poly.pdbx_seq_one_letter_code
_entity_poly.pdbx_strand_id
1 'polypeptide(L)'
;MTIAEIETFMVPLNKLTISEKNVRKTNAADIDDLLASIPVHGLIQNLNVQQTEKAGHFAVVAGGRRMRALKRLAKEKIIAKDYPVKCSLVTSDAEALSLAENVIRAPMHPADQFDAFKQQIDAGKSIEETADAFGVSGTVVKKRMKLAAVAPEIMKAFRKDEIDLNAVAAYTLSDDQERQRAVFKALSRGAASWQIKKALTEGNIALSDKRVRFVTLEAYEAAGGGVIRDLFAERGDEAYLTDGALLDRLFADKIEAVLEPLKAEGWQDVLYAPEGYYSISEKYRGRVYPTRRELSPEEEQLQQAMIEELEALGVEVEADPDNEELAAKWQERSDRIDAMTPEIYQPEDVAKAVAVACFDYTGNLTIHRGLTVKNGSSRAAEKVKPSTDADGIPLVSAKLQTELAAIRTAAVAADLAANASVALAVIVHTMACKLFTRYRSTACQIDVTDARTSGQIRNKDMRPLAFLAGQLEEKRRAAPQNPADLWLYFAGMPQANLLDHLALFMALSLDGFAQYGSAEQRVNADQIAEALDTKPERWMTLSDLDYFARTPKAHILAAVTKVKGKDRADNIATMKKADLVERATAELDGQWLPAALSYFASDADIERAKQADTYDDPIDGEDEELADDLTADDLAEDHQDEEE
;
A
#
# COMPACT_ATOMS: atom_id res chain seq x y z
N MET A 1 -31.04 38.02 -53.63
CA MET A 1 -30.15 38.06 -52.45
C MET A 1 -29.62 39.47 -52.34
N THR A 2 -30.14 40.26 -51.40
CA THR A 2 -29.54 41.53 -51.01
C THR A 2 -28.38 41.24 -50.08
N ILE A 3 -27.16 41.62 -50.47
CA ILE A 3 -26.01 41.61 -49.57
C ILE A 3 -26.32 42.69 -48.52
N ALA A 4 -26.33 42.33 -47.23
CA ALA A 4 -26.53 43.30 -46.17
C ALA A 4 -25.32 44.26 -46.15
N GLU A 5 -25.56 45.55 -46.37
CA GLU A 5 -24.54 46.58 -46.17
C GLU A 5 -24.26 46.71 -44.66
N ILE A 6 -23.02 46.42 -44.27
CA ILE A 6 -22.56 46.55 -42.89
C ILE A 6 -21.88 47.92 -42.75
N GLU A 7 -22.57 48.86 -42.11
CA GLU A 7 -21.99 50.17 -41.81
C GLU A 7 -21.03 50.05 -40.62
N THR A 8 -19.78 50.51 -40.78
CA THR A 8 -18.76 50.46 -39.71
C THR A 8 -18.38 51.85 -39.22
N PHE A 9 -18.33 52.04 -37.91
CA PHE A 9 -18.06 53.34 -37.29
C PHE A 9 -17.40 53.16 -35.91
N MET A 10 -16.84 54.25 -35.36
CA MET A 10 -16.17 54.24 -34.05
C MET A 10 -17.14 54.65 -32.95
N VAL A 11 -17.19 53.88 -31.86
CA VAL A 11 -18.02 54.15 -30.68
C VAL A 11 -17.13 54.18 -29.44
N PRO A 12 -17.18 55.24 -28.60
CA PRO A 12 -16.49 55.25 -27.33
C PRO A 12 -16.93 54.08 -26.43
N LEU A 13 -15.96 53.39 -25.80
CA LEU A 13 -16.22 52.20 -24.99
C LEU A 13 -17.29 52.41 -23.89
N ASN A 14 -17.31 53.58 -23.26
CA ASN A 14 -18.30 53.96 -22.24
C ASN A 14 -19.74 54.13 -22.79
N LYS A 15 -19.93 54.15 -24.11
CA LYS A 15 -21.26 54.21 -24.77
C LYS A 15 -21.75 52.84 -25.25
N LEU A 16 -21.03 51.77 -24.92
CA LEU A 16 -21.36 50.40 -25.32
C LEU A 16 -21.88 49.56 -24.13
N THR A 17 -23.02 48.91 -24.34
CA THR A 17 -23.63 47.96 -23.38
C THR A 17 -23.76 46.58 -24.01
N ILE A 18 -23.85 45.51 -23.22
CA ILE A 18 -24.08 44.15 -23.76
C ILE A 18 -25.59 43.98 -23.98
N SER A 19 -26.00 43.51 -25.15
CA SER A 19 -27.40 43.23 -25.48
C SER A 19 -27.86 41.91 -24.84
N GLU A 20 -29.14 41.84 -24.45
CA GLU A 20 -29.80 40.58 -24.04
C GLU A 20 -29.88 39.55 -25.19
N LYS A 21 -29.81 40.01 -26.44
CA LYS A 21 -29.81 39.19 -27.67
C LYS A 21 -28.45 38.55 -27.97
N ASN A 22 -27.46 38.74 -27.09
CA ASN A 22 -26.18 38.05 -27.19
C ASN A 22 -26.35 36.59 -26.74
N VAL A 23 -26.26 35.65 -27.68
CA VAL A 23 -26.58 34.23 -27.45
C VAL A 23 -25.62 33.58 -26.43
N ARG A 24 -24.42 34.12 -26.25
CA ARG A 24 -23.41 33.57 -25.33
C ARG A 24 -23.58 34.11 -23.90
N LYS A 25 -24.42 33.44 -23.12
CA LYS A 25 -24.75 33.79 -21.71
C LYS A 25 -23.75 33.22 -20.68
N THR A 26 -23.08 32.11 -21.01
CA THR A 26 -22.18 31.38 -20.09
C THR A 26 -20.70 31.67 -20.41
N ASN A 27 -19.89 31.70 -19.35
CA ASN A 27 -18.43 31.92 -19.30
C ASN A 27 -17.95 33.39 -19.32
N ALA A 28 -17.92 33.97 -18.11
CA ALA A 28 -17.18 35.20 -17.82
C ALA A 28 -15.66 34.99 -17.66
N ALA A 29 -15.20 33.73 -17.52
CA ALA A 29 -13.82 33.41 -17.11
C ALA A 29 -12.79 33.32 -18.25
N ASP A 30 -13.20 33.07 -19.49
CA ASP A 30 -12.26 32.82 -20.58
C ASP A 30 -12.06 34.11 -21.42
N ILE A 31 -11.32 35.09 -20.90
CA ILE A 31 -10.92 36.30 -21.68
C ILE A 31 -9.42 36.56 -21.65
N ASP A 32 -8.62 35.71 -21.01
CA ASP A 32 -7.19 35.93 -20.79
C ASP A 32 -6.41 36.06 -22.11
N ASP A 33 -6.71 35.19 -23.09
CA ASP A 33 -6.14 35.28 -24.45
C ASP A 33 -6.43 36.65 -25.11
N LEU A 34 -7.61 37.23 -24.86
CA LEU A 34 -8.00 38.54 -25.40
C LEU A 34 -7.36 39.70 -24.63
N LEU A 35 -7.13 39.54 -23.32
CA LEU A 35 -6.42 40.53 -22.50
C LEU A 35 -4.96 40.64 -22.93
N ALA A 36 -4.33 39.54 -23.33
CA ALA A 36 -2.98 39.53 -23.90
C ALA A 36 -2.96 40.07 -25.35
N SER A 37 -3.94 39.68 -26.17
CA SER A 37 -3.95 40.01 -27.61
C SER A 37 -4.31 41.46 -27.94
N ILE A 38 -5.31 42.05 -27.26
CA ILE A 38 -5.85 43.37 -27.60
C ILE A 38 -4.81 44.51 -27.44
N PRO A 39 -3.98 44.55 -26.37
CA PRO A 39 -2.95 45.58 -26.24
C PRO A 39 -1.92 45.55 -27.38
N VAL A 40 -1.66 44.38 -27.95
CA VAL A 40 -0.64 44.17 -28.99
C VAL A 40 -1.20 44.41 -30.39
N HIS A 41 -2.36 43.83 -30.71
CA HIS A 41 -2.91 43.80 -32.08
C HIS A 41 -4.11 44.71 -32.29
N GLY A 42 -4.61 45.34 -31.22
CA GLY A 42 -5.88 46.03 -31.23
C GLY A 42 -7.06 45.08 -31.40
N LEU A 43 -8.26 45.65 -31.61
CA LEU A 43 -9.46 44.85 -31.81
C LEU A 43 -9.54 44.34 -33.26
N ILE A 44 -9.11 43.10 -33.49
CA ILE A 44 -9.04 42.48 -34.84
C ILE A 44 -10.43 42.31 -35.48
N GLN A 45 -11.44 41.92 -34.69
CA GLN A 45 -12.82 41.77 -35.16
C GLN A 45 -13.73 42.82 -34.51
N ASN A 46 -14.42 43.61 -35.34
CA ASN A 46 -15.36 44.65 -34.89
C ASN A 46 -16.47 44.08 -34.00
N LEU A 47 -16.99 44.90 -33.09
CA LEU A 47 -18.20 44.56 -32.32
C LEU A 47 -19.44 44.78 -33.19
N ASN A 48 -20.34 43.80 -33.22
CA ASN A 48 -21.63 43.94 -33.90
C ASN A 48 -22.64 44.54 -32.93
N VAL A 49 -23.21 45.69 -33.31
CA VAL A 49 -24.01 46.52 -32.42
C VAL A 49 -25.37 46.89 -33.01
N GLN A 50 -26.35 47.12 -32.14
CA GLN A 50 -27.63 47.75 -32.46
C GLN A 50 -27.76 49.10 -31.77
N GLN A 51 -28.46 50.03 -32.41
CA GLN A 51 -28.78 51.32 -31.81
C GLN A 51 -29.72 51.11 -30.61
N THR A 52 -29.42 51.76 -29.49
CA THR A 52 -30.33 51.79 -28.33
C THR A 52 -31.28 52.97 -28.42
N GLU A 53 -32.31 53.01 -27.58
CA GLU A 53 -33.23 54.14 -27.46
C GLU A 53 -32.52 55.47 -27.12
N LYS A 54 -31.34 55.38 -26.49
CA LYS A 54 -30.51 56.55 -26.15
C LYS A 54 -29.56 56.89 -27.30
N ALA A 55 -29.75 58.07 -27.89
CA ALA A 55 -28.90 58.56 -28.98
C ALA A 55 -27.40 58.48 -28.63
N GLY A 56 -26.62 57.89 -29.54
CA GLY A 56 -25.18 57.69 -29.38
C GLY A 56 -24.76 56.54 -28.47
N HIS A 57 -25.69 55.74 -27.92
CA HIS A 57 -25.39 54.50 -27.19
C HIS A 57 -25.79 53.28 -28.01
N PHE A 58 -24.96 52.24 -27.96
CA PHE A 58 -25.11 51.05 -28.78
C PHE A 58 -25.02 49.77 -27.95
N ALA A 59 -25.86 48.80 -28.26
CA ALA A 59 -25.93 47.50 -27.59
C ALA A 59 -25.20 46.44 -28.42
N VAL A 60 -24.20 45.78 -27.83
CA VAL A 60 -23.37 44.74 -28.44
C VAL A 60 -24.15 43.43 -28.51
N VAL A 61 -24.53 43.05 -29.73
CA VAL A 61 -25.29 41.83 -30.04
C VAL A 61 -24.35 40.64 -30.27
N ALA A 62 -23.17 40.88 -30.83
CA ALA A 62 -22.15 39.86 -31.08
C ALA A 62 -20.75 40.40 -30.74
N GLY A 63 -19.90 39.56 -30.14
CA GLY A 63 -18.60 39.98 -29.59
C GLY A 63 -18.55 40.25 -28.08
N GLY A 64 -19.38 39.57 -27.27
CA GLY A 64 -19.47 39.78 -25.82
C GLY A 64 -18.14 39.60 -25.06
N ARG A 65 -17.32 38.58 -25.41
CA ARG A 65 -15.98 38.38 -24.82
C ARG A 65 -15.04 39.55 -25.09
N ARG A 66 -15.01 40.05 -26.33
CA ARG A 66 -14.21 41.21 -26.76
C ARG A 66 -14.61 42.47 -26.00
N MET A 67 -15.92 42.72 -25.84
CA MET A 67 -16.44 43.84 -25.06
C MET A 67 -16.03 43.75 -23.57
N ARG A 68 -16.08 42.56 -22.97
CA ARG A 68 -15.65 42.35 -21.57
C ARG A 68 -14.14 42.55 -21.41
N ALA A 69 -13.33 42.04 -22.33
CA ALA A 69 -11.88 42.25 -22.32
C ALA A 69 -11.53 43.75 -22.41
N LEU A 70 -12.14 44.50 -23.33
CA LEU A 70 -11.97 45.96 -23.42
C LEU A 70 -12.38 46.68 -22.11
N LYS A 71 -13.51 46.30 -21.50
CA LYS A 71 -13.91 46.88 -20.20
C LYS A 71 -12.91 46.57 -19.09
N ARG A 72 -12.32 45.38 -19.07
CA ARG A 72 -11.32 44.99 -18.08
C ARG A 72 -9.99 45.72 -18.30
N LEU A 73 -9.51 45.82 -19.53
CA LEU A 73 -8.33 46.63 -19.88
C LEU A 73 -8.53 48.11 -19.50
N ALA A 74 -9.74 48.65 -19.66
CA ALA A 74 -10.06 50.01 -19.22
C ALA A 74 -10.11 50.15 -17.69
N LYS A 75 -10.53 49.10 -16.97
CA LYS A 75 -10.50 49.05 -15.50
C LYS A 75 -9.07 48.98 -14.96
N GLU A 76 -8.22 48.21 -15.63
CA GLU A 76 -6.78 48.05 -15.34
C GLU A 76 -5.95 49.25 -15.84
N LYS A 77 -6.60 50.27 -16.43
CA LYS A 77 -5.99 51.51 -16.95
C LYS A 77 -4.97 51.30 -18.07
N ILE A 78 -5.02 50.16 -18.75
CA ILE A 78 -4.22 49.86 -19.95
C ILE A 78 -4.77 50.65 -21.15
N ILE A 79 -6.09 50.84 -21.22
CA ILE A 79 -6.76 51.69 -22.21
C ILE A 79 -7.68 52.73 -21.56
N ALA A 80 -8.01 53.81 -22.28
CA ALA A 80 -8.90 54.85 -21.77
C ALA A 80 -10.37 54.39 -21.70
N LYS A 81 -11.17 54.97 -20.79
CA LYS A 81 -12.60 54.63 -20.62
C LYS A 81 -13.46 54.99 -21.85
N ASP A 82 -13.01 55.95 -22.64
CA ASP A 82 -13.62 56.41 -23.88
C ASP A 82 -12.88 55.88 -25.13
N TYR A 83 -12.05 54.84 -24.96
CA TYR A 83 -11.30 54.21 -26.05
C TYR A 83 -12.22 53.97 -27.27
N PRO A 84 -11.84 54.43 -28.48
CA PRO A 84 -12.70 54.35 -29.64
C PRO A 84 -12.73 52.91 -30.18
N VAL A 85 -13.89 52.27 -30.08
CA VAL A 85 -14.11 50.87 -30.48
C VAL A 85 -14.74 50.82 -31.86
N LYS A 86 -14.13 50.08 -32.79
CA LYS A 86 -14.68 49.86 -34.12
C LYS A 86 -15.88 48.91 -34.05
N CYS A 87 -17.04 49.42 -34.43
CA CYS A 87 -18.32 48.71 -34.38
C CYS A 87 -18.95 48.59 -35.77
N SER A 88 -19.84 47.63 -35.92
CA SER A 88 -20.57 47.33 -37.16
C SER A 88 -22.07 47.32 -36.84
N LEU A 89 -22.85 48.17 -37.53
CA LEU A 89 -24.29 48.30 -37.30
C LEU A 89 -25.03 47.09 -37.86
N VAL A 90 -25.84 46.44 -37.03
CA VAL A 90 -26.69 45.33 -37.43
C VAL A 90 -28.11 45.85 -37.64
N THR A 91 -28.54 45.92 -38.91
CA THR A 91 -29.90 46.33 -39.32
C THR A 91 -30.86 45.15 -39.52
N SER A 92 -30.36 43.91 -39.51
CA SER A 92 -31.11 42.66 -39.70
C SER A 92 -31.28 41.89 -38.37
N ASP A 93 -31.86 40.68 -38.42
CA ASP A 93 -32.11 39.85 -37.24
C ASP A 93 -30.81 39.55 -36.45
N ALA A 94 -30.70 40.24 -35.32
CA ALA A 94 -29.56 40.24 -34.42
C ALA A 94 -29.25 38.85 -33.84
N GLU A 95 -30.28 38.06 -33.56
CA GLU A 95 -30.12 36.75 -32.93
C GLU A 95 -29.62 35.72 -33.94
N ALA A 96 -30.19 35.73 -35.15
CA ALA A 96 -29.73 34.92 -36.27
C ALA A 96 -28.27 35.25 -36.67
N LEU A 97 -27.89 36.54 -36.69
CA LEU A 97 -26.51 36.94 -37.00
C LEU A 97 -25.52 36.53 -35.91
N SER A 98 -25.91 36.63 -34.64
CA SER A 98 -25.08 36.21 -33.50
C SER A 98 -24.89 34.69 -33.45
N LEU A 99 -25.93 33.93 -33.80
CA LEU A 99 -25.84 32.47 -33.97
C LEU A 99 -24.98 32.10 -35.19
N ALA A 100 -25.19 32.77 -36.34
CA ALA A 100 -24.40 32.56 -37.55
C ALA A 100 -22.91 32.88 -37.34
N GLU A 101 -22.56 33.96 -36.63
CA GLU A 101 -21.17 34.29 -36.28
C GLU A 101 -20.50 33.15 -35.48
N ASN A 102 -21.23 32.56 -34.52
CA ASN A 102 -20.71 31.47 -33.71
C ASN A 102 -20.65 30.13 -34.47
N VAL A 103 -21.61 29.84 -35.34
CA VAL A 103 -21.70 28.58 -36.10
C VAL A 103 -20.78 28.55 -37.32
N ILE A 104 -20.57 29.68 -37.99
CA ILE A 104 -19.76 29.78 -39.22
C ILE A 104 -18.26 29.86 -38.91
N ARG A 105 -17.86 30.06 -37.65
CA ARG A 105 -16.45 30.10 -37.25
C ARG A 105 -15.89 28.68 -37.17
N ALA A 106 -15.45 28.14 -38.30
CA ALA A 106 -14.58 26.97 -38.30
C ALA A 106 -13.25 27.37 -37.62
N PRO A 107 -12.92 26.80 -36.45
CA PRO A 107 -11.63 27.07 -35.81
C PRO A 107 -10.51 26.63 -36.74
N MET A 108 -9.45 27.43 -36.82
CA MET A 108 -8.23 27.06 -37.55
C MET A 108 -7.72 25.72 -37.01
N HIS A 109 -7.40 24.80 -37.92
CA HIS A 109 -6.93 23.48 -37.53
C HIS A 109 -5.65 23.62 -36.69
N PRO A 110 -5.48 22.87 -35.58
CA PRO A 110 -4.30 23.03 -34.72
C PRO A 110 -2.96 22.88 -35.46
N ALA A 111 -2.90 22.03 -36.49
CA ALA A 111 -1.70 21.91 -37.34
C ALA A 111 -1.27 23.24 -37.99
N ASP A 112 -2.22 24.07 -38.43
CA ASP A 112 -1.93 25.35 -39.06
C ASP A 112 -1.42 26.37 -38.02
N GLN A 113 -1.86 26.24 -36.76
CA GLN A 113 -1.27 26.99 -35.65
C GLN A 113 0.21 26.60 -35.46
N PHE A 114 0.53 25.30 -35.50
CA PHE A 114 1.90 24.81 -35.31
C PHE A 114 2.86 25.38 -36.36
N ASP A 115 2.43 25.41 -37.63
CA ASP A 115 3.19 26.02 -38.72
C ASP A 115 3.40 27.52 -38.49
N ALA A 116 2.39 28.23 -38.00
CA ALA A 116 2.49 29.66 -37.72
C ALA A 116 3.51 29.97 -36.60
N PHE A 117 3.53 29.16 -35.53
CA PHE A 117 4.56 29.26 -34.49
C PHE A 117 5.96 28.99 -35.06
N LYS A 118 6.08 27.92 -35.86
CA LYS A 118 7.34 27.54 -36.50
C LYS A 118 7.88 28.62 -37.43
N GLN A 119 7.03 29.25 -38.24
CA GLN A 119 7.44 30.33 -39.13
C GLN A 119 7.99 31.55 -38.39
N GLN A 120 7.46 31.90 -37.21
CA GLN A 120 7.98 33.02 -36.41
C GLN A 120 9.38 32.72 -35.85
N ILE A 121 9.59 31.49 -35.36
CA ILE A 121 10.89 31.03 -34.87
C ILE A 121 11.91 30.92 -36.03
N ASP A 122 11.52 30.33 -37.16
CA ASP A 122 12.37 30.22 -38.36
C ASP A 122 12.73 31.61 -38.93
N ALA A 123 11.87 32.61 -38.73
CA ALA A 123 12.13 34.01 -39.06
C ALA A 123 13.05 34.74 -38.05
N GLY A 124 13.55 34.05 -37.03
CA GLY A 124 14.54 34.55 -36.08
C GLY A 124 13.99 35.20 -34.80
N LYS A 125 12.68 35.11 -34.55
CA LYS A 125 12.10 35.61 -33.28
C LYS A 125 12.41 34.67 -32.12
N SER A 126 12.51 35.22 -30.91
CA SER A 126 12.65 34.41 -29.70
C SER A 126 11.35 33.70 -29.31
N ILE A 127 11.45 32.74 -28.39
CA ILE A 127 10.28 32.04 -27.83
C ILE A 127 9.37 33.03 -27.10
N GLU A 128 9.95 33.97 -26.37
CA GLU A 128 9.27 35.00 -25.59
C GLU A 128 8.56 36.00 -26.52
N GLU A 129 9.23 36.49 -27.56
CA GLU A 129 8.62 37.38 -28.56
C GLU A 129 7.48 36.71 -29.31
N THR A 130 7.62 35.41 -29.59
CA THR A 130 6.58 34.61 -30.23
C THR A 130 5.40 34.39 -29.28
N ALA A 131 5.68 34.12 -28.00
CA ALA A 131 4.67 33.96 -26.95
C ALA A 131 3.82 35.24 -26.81
N ASP A 132 4.46 36.40 -26.74
CA ASP A 132 3.81 37.72 -26.69
C ASP A 132 3.00 38.00 -27.96
N ALA A 133 3.55 37.68 -29.14
CA ALA A 133 2.86 37.88 -30.42
C ALA A 133 1.57 37.05 -30.53
N PHE A 134 1.54 35.84 -29.96
CA PHE A 134 0.37 34.95 -30.00
C PHE A 134 -0.50 35.01 -28.73
N GLY A 135 -0.09 35.76 -27.70
CA GLY A 135 -0.81 35.86 -26.43
C GLY A 135 -0.84 34.55 -25.64
N VAL A 136 0.24 33.75 -25.70
CA VAL A 136 0.37 32.45 -25.01
C VAL A 136 1.63 32.45 -24.15
N SER A 137 1.81 31.45 -23.27
CA SER A 137 3.06 31.33 -22.51
C SER A 137 4.19 30.73 -23.35
N GLY A 138 5.45 31.02 -22.98
CA GLY A 138 6.62 30.42 -23.63
C GLY A 138 6.62 28.89 -23.60
N THR A 139 6.04 28.27 -22.56
CA THR A 139 5.83 26.81 -22.49
C THR A 139 4.89 26.31 -23.58
N VAL A 140 3.83 27.07 -23.91
CA VAL A 140 2.93 26.75 -25.02
C VAL A 140 3.68 26.80 -26.33
N VAL A 141 4.50 27.85 -26.57
CA VAL A 141 5.32 27.94 -27.80
C VAL A 141 6.26 26.74 -27.93
N LYS A 142 6.97 26.35 -26.86
CA LYS A 142 7.83 25.14 -26.85
C LYS A 142 7.07 23.86 -27.22
N LYS A 143 5.88 23.65 -26.64
CA LYS A 143 5.00 22.52 -26.96
C LYS A 143 4.57 22.55 -28.43
N ARG A 144 4.18 23.71 -28.96
CA ARG A 144 3.76 23.87 -30.37
C ARG A 144 4.91 23.60 -31.34
N MET A 145 6.13 24.00 -31.00
CA MET A 145 7.33 23.69 -31.78
C MET A 145 7.63 22.18 -31.82
N LYS A 146 7.51 21.49 -30.68
CA LYS A 146 7.66 20.01 -30.63
C LYS A 146 6.62 19.31 -31.52
N LEU A 147 5.37 19.76 -31.51
CA LEU A 147 4.31 19.21 -32.38
C LEU A 147 4.59 19.50 -33.86
N ALA A 148 5.10 20.70 -34.19
CA ALA A 148 5.48 21.08 -35.56
C ALA A 148 6.66 20.26 -36.13
N ALA A 149 7.46 19.62 -35.27
CA ALA A 149 8.64 18.86 -35.65
C ALA A 149 8.36 17.37 -35.94
N VAL A 150 7.13 16.88 -35.68
CA VAL A 150 6.72 15.49 -35.93
C VAL A 150 6.77 15.16 -37.43
N ALA A 151 7.05 13.89 -37.76
CA ALA A 151 7.18 13.41 -39.14
C ALA A 151 6.00 13.86 -40.05
N PRO A 152 6.27 14.29 -41.30
CA PRO A 152 5.26 14.84 -42.20
C PRO A 152 4.04 13.94 -42.44
N GLU A 153 4.22 12.61 -42.44
CA GLU A 153 3.14 11.64 -42.65
C GLU A 153 2.15 11.61 -41.49
N ILE A 154 2.64 11.77 -40.27
CA ILE A 154 1.81 11.84 -39.05
C ILE A 154 1.04 13.16 -39.05
N MET A 155 1.73 14.28 -39.36
CA MET A 155 1.09 15.59 -39.47
C MET A 155 0.01 15.62 -40.57
N LYS A 156 0.24 14.93 -41.70
CA LYS A 156 -0.74 14.77 -42.77
C LYS A 156 -1.97 13.98 -42.33
N ALA A 157 -1.80 12.93 -41.54
CA ALA A 157 -2.92 12.17 -40.98
C ALA A 157 -3.70 12.98 -39.95
N PHE A 158 -3.01 13.78 -39.13
CA PHE A 158 -3.65 14.70 -38.20
C PHE A 158 -4.51 15.74 -38.92
N ARG A 159 -4.00 16.37 -40.00
CA ARG A 159 -4.77 17.31 -40.84
C ARG A 159 -6.00 16.71 -41.52
N LYS A 160 -6.09 15.39 -41.61
CA LYS A 160 -7.22 14.66 -42.17
C LYS A 160 -8.18 14.13 -41.10
N ASP A 161 -7.95 14.49 -39.85
CA ASP A 161 -8.69 13.97 -38.68
C ASP A 161 -8.61 12.43 -38.56
N GLU A 162 -7.56 11.79 -39.11
CA GLU A 162 -7.32 10.34 -38.99
C GLU A 162 -6.73 9.95 -37.62
N ILE A 163 -6.08 10.91 -36.94
CA ILE A 163 -5.52 10.80 -35.59
C ILE A 163 -5.86 12.07 -34.82
N ASP A 164 -5.89 12.01 -33.48
CA ASP A 164 -6.15 13.17 -32.63
C ASP A 164 -4.85 13.87 -32.16
N LEU A 165 -5.00 14.99 -31.46
CA LEU A 165 -3.87 15.76 -30.93
C LEU A 165 -3.06 14.99 -29.88
N ASN A 166 -3.70 14.12 -29.09
CA ASN A 166 -3.04 13.33 -28.05
C ASN A 166 -2.12 12.26 -28.68
N ALA A 167 -2.54 11.67 -29.79
CA ALA A 167 -1.72 10.76 -30.58
C ALA A 167 -0.51 11.48 -31.19
N VAL A 168 -0.70 12.68 -31.76
CA VAL A 168 0.43 13.50 -32.27
C VAL A 168 1.40 13.88 -31.15
N ALA A 169 0.88 14.28 -29.98
CA ALA A 169 1.69 14.58 -28.81
C ALA A 169 2.54 13.38 -28.37
N ALA A 170 2.00 12.16 -28.39
CA ALA A 170 2.75 10.95 -28.06
C ALA A 170 3.96 10.71 -28.99
N TYR A 171 3.87 11.07 -30.27
CA TYR A 171 5.00 10.96 -31.21
C TYR A 171 6.14 11.93 -30.90
N THR A 172 5.89 13.02 -30.18
CA THR A 172 6.93 13.99 -29.79
C THR A 172 7.94 13.46 -28.76
N LEU A 173 7.66 12.27 -28.22
CA LEU A 173 8.53 11.56 -27.28
C LEU A 173 9.86 11.09 -27.92
N SER A 174 9.90 10.98 -29.25
CA SER A 174 11.13 10.73 -29.99
C SER A 174 11.35 11.86 -30.98
N ASP A 175 12.58 12.38 -31.07
CA ASP A 175 12.98 13.35 -32.10
C ASP A 175 13.39 12.66 -33.42
N ASP A 176 13.51 11.33 -33.41
CA ASP A 176 13.83 10.54 -34.59
C ASP A 176 12.58 10.30 -35.45
N GLN A 177 12.48 11.03 -36.56
CA GLN A 177 11.38 10.90 -37.50
C GLN A 177 11.33 9.53 -38.20
N GLU A 178 12.44 8.80 -38.34
CA GLU A 178 12.41 7.42 -38.85
C GLU A 178 11.72 6.47 -37.87
N ARG A 179 12.08 6.56 -36.57
CA ARG A 179 11.41 5.80 -35.52
C ARG A 179 9.93 6.16 -35.42
N GLN A 180 9.59 7.45 -35.49
CA GLN A 180 8.19 7.90 -35.54
C GLN A 180 7.43 7.26 -36.72
N ARG A 181 8.00 7.30 -37.93
CA ARG A 181 7.39 6.68 -39.13
C ARG A 181 7.23 5.17 -38.98
N ALA A 182 8.22 4.48 -38.42
CA ALA A 182 8.17 3.05 -38.20
C ALA A 182 7.02 2.67 -37.25
N VAL A 183 6.91 3.35 -36.11
CA VAL A 183 5.82 3.15 -35.13
C VAL A 183 4.46 3.50 -35.76
N PHE A 184 4.38 4.62 -36.49
CA PHE A 184 3.16 5.05 -37.17
C PHE A 184 2.70 4.10 -38.29
N LYS A 185 3.61 3.34 -38.90
CA LYS A 185 3.28 2.29 -39.88
C LYS A 185 2.85 0.99 -39.19
N ALA A 186 3.41 0.69 -38.02
CA ALA A 186 3.12 -0.53 -37.27
C ALA A 186 1.77 -0.47 -36.54
N LEU A 187 1.36 0.71 -36.09
CA LEU A 187 0.12 0.92 -35.33
C LEU A 187 -1.07 1.29 -36.22
N SER A 188 -2.28 0.95 -35.77
CA SER A 188 -3.52 1.41 -36.40
C SER A 188 -3.68 2.92 -36.23
N ARG A 189 -4.41 3.57 -37.15
CA ARG A 189 -4.71 5.01 -37.07
C ARG A 189 -5.53 5.37 -35.82
N GLY A 190 -6.30 4.44 -35.25
CA GLY A 190 -7.02 4.64 -33.99
C GLY A 190 -6.23 4.27 -32.73
N ALA A 191 -4.90 4.11 -32.81
CA ALA A 191 -4.09 3.75 -31.65
C ALA A 191 -4.12 4.86 -30.59
N ALA A 192 -4.36 4.47 -29.35
CA ALA A 192 -4.35 5.39 -28.22
C ALA A 192 -2.93 5.90 -27.92
N SER A 193 -2.82 7.09 -27.32
CA SER A 193 -1.55 7.73 -26.98
C SER A 193 -0.61 6.81 -26.18
N TRP A 194 -1.12 6.05 -25.21
CA TRP A 194 -0.32 5.11 -24.41
C TRP A 194 0.30 3.99 -25.25
N GLN A 195 -0.36 3.53 -26.32
CA GLN A 195 0.16 2.49 -27.22
C GLN A 195 1.32 3.03 -28.06
N ILE A 196 1.19 4.29 -28.50
CA ILE A 196 2.24 5.00 -29.25
C ILE A 196 3.45 5.24 -28.34
N LYS A 197 3.24 5.77 -27.12
CA LYS A 197 4.31 5.98 -26.13
C LYS A 197 5.04 4.67 -25.86
N LYS A 198 4.31 3.58 -25.57
CA LYS A 198 4.89 2.26 -25.31
C LYS A 198 5.74 1.74 -26.48
N ALA A 199 5.32 1.93 -27.72
CA ALA A 199 6.09 1.51 -28.89
C ALA A 199 7.34 2.38 -29.12
N LEU A 200 7.29 3.67 -28.76
CA LEU A 200 8.42 4.58 -28.87
C LEU A 200 9.45 4.39 -27.76
N THR A 201 9.01 3.95 -26.57
CA THR A 201 9.88 3.69 -25.40
C THR A 201 10.20 2.22 -25.21
N GLU A 202 9.89 1.35 -26.18
CA GLU A 202 10.25 -0.06 -26.13
C GLU A 202 11.77 -0.22 -26.01
N GLY A 203 12.21 -0.84 -24.91
CA GLY A 203 13.63 -1.00 -24.56
C GLY A 203 14.20 0.08 -23.64
N ASN A 204 13.47 1.18 -23.42
CA ASN A 204 13.84 2.21 -22.45
C ASN A 204 13.37 1.84 -21.03
N ILE A 205 14.03 2.40 -20.03
CA ILE A 205 13.79 2.10 -18.62
C ILE A 205 13.00 3.24 -17.98
N ALA A 206 11.87 2.92 -17.36
CA ALA A 206 11.03 3.91 -16.68
C ALA A 206 11.67 4.35 -15.34
N LEU A 207 11.36 5.57 -14.88
CA LEU A 207 11.81 6.06 -13.56
C LEU A 207 11.36 5.18 -12.38
N SER A 208 10.28 4.41 -12.56
CA SER A 208 9.79 3.48 -11.53
C SER A 208 10.68 2.24 -11.33
N ASP A 209 11.67 2.01 -12.19
CA ASP A 209 12.62 0.89 -12.04
C ASP A 209 13.45 1.06 -10.76
N LYS A 210 13.55 -0.01 -9.97
CA LYS A 210 14.27 0.00 -8.68
C LYS A 210 15.73 0.41 -8.82
N ARG A 211 16.38 0.06 -9.94
CA ARG A 211 17.77 0.45 -10.22
C ARG A 211 17.91 1.95 -10.39
N VAL A 212 16.92 2.61 -11.00
CA VAL A 212 16.91 4.06 -11.19
C VAL A 212 16.76 4.77 -9.86
N ARG A 213 15.89 4.28 -8.97
CA ARG A 213 15.77 4.81 -7.61
C ARG A 213 17.05 4.64 -6.80
N PHE A 214 17.70 3.48 -6.93
CA PHE A 214 18.93 3.21 -6.19
C PHE A 214 20.13 4.00 -6.72
N VAL A 215 20.34 4.08 -8.03
CA VAL A 215 21.42 4.89 -8.64
C VAL A 215 21.13 6.38 -8.52
N THR A 216 19.86 6.76 -8.59
CA THR A 216 19.27 8.09 -8.79
C THR A 216 19.38 8.61 -10.23
N LEU A 217 18.42 9.46 -10.63
CA LEU A 217 18.39 10.04 -11.97
C LEU A 217 19.58 10.99 -12.17
N GLU A 218 19.90 11.76 -11.14
CA GLU A 218 20.97 12.76 -11.15
C GLU A 218 22.34 12.09 -11.36
N ALA A 219 22.60 10.95 -10.69
CA ALA A 219 23.84 10.21 -10.87
C ALA A 219 23.94 9.58 -12.27
N TYR A 220 22.83 9.08 -12.80
CA TYR A 220 22.78 8.55 -14.17
C TYR A 220 23.02 9.65 -15.22
N GLU A 221 22.42 10.82 -15.07
CA GLU A 221 22.66 11.97 -15.96
C GLU A 221 24.09 12.51 -15.83
N ALA A 222 24.64 12.59 -14.60
CA ALA A 222 26.03 12.99 -14.35
C ALA A 222 27.04 12.01 -14.99
N ALA A 223 26.69 10.73 -15.10
CA ALA A 223 27.48 9.72 -15.80
C ALA A 223 27.32 9.77 -17.34
N GLY A 224 26.58 10.75 -17.88
CA GLY A 224 26.34 10.94 -19.31
C GLY A 224 25.17 10.13 -19.86
N GLY A 225 24.29 9.62 -19.00
CA GLY A 225 23.14 8.84 -19.41
C GLY A 225 22.06 9.64 -20.12
N GLY A 226 21.53 9.09 -21.21
CA GLY A 226 20.45 9.70 -21.97
C GLY A 226 19.09 9.55 -21.29
N VAL A 227 18.31 10.64 -21.22
CA VAL A 227 16.96 10.69 -20.63
C VAL A 227 15.99 11.35 -21.61
N ILE A 228 14.89 10.67 -21.90
CA ILE A 228 13.77 11.21 -22.66
C ILE A 228 12.70 11.67 -21.68
N ARG A 229 12.34 12.95 -21.72
CA ARG A 229 11.28 13.54 -20.88
C ARG A 229 10.05 13.83 -21.73
N ASP A 230 8.87 13.39 -21.30
CA ASP A 230 7.62 13.70 -21.97
C ASP A 230 7.15 15.11 -21.62
N LEU A 231 7.26 16.02 -22.60
CA LEU A 231 6.84 17.42 -22.46
C LEU A 231 5.31 17.58 -22.32
N PHE A 232 4.52 16.56 -22.68
CA PHE A 232 3.05 16.56 -22.69
C PHE A 232 2.43 15.78 -21.52
N ALA A 233 3.23 15.23 -20.61
CA ALA A 233 2.70 14.57 -19.42
C ALA A 233 2.01 15.57 -18.47
N GLU A 234 0.85 15.19 -17.93
CA GLU A 234 0.06 16.04 -17.01
C GLU A 234 0.74 16.22 -15.65
N ARG A 235 1.58 15.27 -15.23
CA ARG A 235 2.29 15.27 -13.95
C ARG A 235 3.78 15.61 -14.03
N GLY A 236 4.33 15.98 -15.19
CA GLY A 236 5.74 16.39 -15.32
C GLY A 236 6.81 15.29 -15.15
N ASP A 237 6.45 14.12 -14.62
CA ASP A 237 7.41 13.10 -14.16
C ASP A 237 7.55 11.87 -15.08
N GLU A 238 6.99 11.88 -16.30
CA GLU A 238 7.18 10.77 -17.25
C GLU A 238 8.52 10.92 -17.99
N ALA A 239 9.58 10.34 -17.41
CA ALA A 239 10.89 10.21 -18.06
C ALA A 239 11.31 8.75 -18.27
N TYR A 240 12.13 8.54 -19.30
CA TYR A 240 12.64 7.22 -19.69
C TYR A 240 14.14 7.30 -19.95
N LEU A 241 14.90 6.39 -19.34
CA LEU A 241 16.34 6.25 -19.57
C LEU A 241 16.57 5.41 -20.82
N THR A 242 17.52 5.82 -21.65
CA THR A 242 17.79 5.17 -22.94
C THR A 242 18.99 4.23 -22.93
N ASP A 243 19.87 4.32 -21.93
CA ASP A 243 21.07 3.49 -21.81
C ASP A 243 20.96 2.53 -20.61
N GLY A 244 20.38 1.37 -20.86
CA GLY A 244 20.29 0.32 -19.85
C GLY A 244 21.63 -0.25 -19.42
N ALA A 245 22.62 -0.29 -20.33
CA ALA A 245 23.94 -0.84 -20.02
C ALA A 245 24.74 0.10 -19.09
N LEU A 246 24.59 1.41 -19.24
CA LEU A 246 25.11 2.39 -18.29
C LEU A 246 24.44 2.25 -16.93
N LEU A 247 23.10 2.13 -16.89
CA LEU A 247 22.38 1.93 -15.63
C LEU A 247 22.83 0.66 -14.91
N ASP A 248 22.99 -0.45 -15.62
CA ASP A 248 23.46 -1.72 -15.05
C ASP A 248 24.86 -1.61 -14.47
N ARG A 249 25.76 -0.87 -15.14
CA ARG A 249 27.12 -0.62 -14.65
C ARG A 249 27.12 0.22 -13.39
N LEU A 250 26.44 1.37 -13.40
CA LEU A 250 26.35 2.26 -12.23
C LEU A 250 25.70 1.56 -11.05
N PHE A 251 24.69 0.73 -11.31
CA PHE A 251 24.05 -0.09 -10.30
C PHE A 251 25.01 -1.11 -9.70
N ALA A 252 25.75 -1.85 -10.55
CA ALA A 252 26.74 -2.83 -10.09
C ALA A 252 27.86 -2.16 -9.28
N ASP A 253 28.40 -1.04 -9.75
CA ASP A 253 29.45 -0.28 -9.06
C ASP A 253 28.96 0.21 -7.69
N LYS A 254 27.71 0.70 -7.62
CA LYS A 254 27.12 1.18 -6.37
C LYS A 254 26.81 0.04 -5.39
N ILE A 255 26.36 -1.13 -5.88
CA ILE A 255 26.20 -2.33 -5.04
C ILE A 255 27.55 -2.78 -4.50
N GLU A 256 28.59 -2.85 -5.35
CA GLU A 256 29.92 -3.26 -4.92
C GLU A 256 30.50 -2.32 -3.86
N ALA A 257 30.30 -1.00 -4.01
CA ALA A 257 30.66 -0.02 -2.99
C ALA A 257 29.95 -0.24 -1.63
N VAL A 258 28.73 -0.79 -1.64
CA VAL A 258 28.02 -1.18 -0.41
C VAL A 258 28.53 -2.50 0.16
N LEU A 259 28.92 -3.45 -0.69
CA LEU A 259 29.44 -4.74 -0.24
C LEU A 259 30.87 -4.65 0.29
N GLU A 260 31.69 -3.74 -0.22
CA GLU A 260 33.10 -3.58 0.18
C GLU A 260 33.33 -3.40 1.69
N PRO A 261 32.63 -2.50 2.41
CA PRO A 261 32.77 -2.43 3.86
C PRO A 261 32.32 -3.71 4.56
N LEU A 262 31.32 -4.43 4.04
CA LEU A 262 30.88 -5.71 4.61
C LEU A 262 31.95 -6.80 4.43
N LYS A 263 32.68 -6.81 3.33
CA LYS A 263 33.79 -7.76 3.12
C LYS A 263 34.91 -7.53 4.14
N ALA A 264 35.13 -6.28 4.55
CA ALA A 264 36.09 -5.94 5.60
C ALA A 264 35.66 -6.41 7.00
N GLU A 265 34.37 -6.70 7.23
CA GLU A 265 33.85 -7.22 8.50
C GLU A 265 34.24 -8.71 8.73
N GLY A 266 34.68 -9.44 7.70
CA GLY A 266 35.24 -10.79 7.84
C GLY A 266 34.23 -11.94 7.74
N TRP A 267 33.01 -11.68 7.25
CA TRP A 267 31.97 -12.70 7.04
C TRP A 267 32.47 -13.87 6.17
N GLN A 268 31.91 -15.06 6.37
CA GLN A 268 32.20 -16.24 5.54
C GLN A 268 32.02 -15.94 4.05
N ASP A 269 30.96 -15.19 3.73
CA ASP A 269 30.68 -14.71 2.39
C ASP A 269 29.82 -13.44 2.47
N VAL A 270 29.92 -12.60 1.43
CA VAL A 270 29.14 -11.38 1.29
C VAL A 270 28.44 -11.42 -0.07
N LEU A 271 27.12 -11.47 -0.05
CA LEU A 271 26.31 -11.71 -1.25
C LEU A 271 25.40 -10.53 -1.58
N TYR A 272 25.09 -10.38 -2.86
CA TYR A 272 23.98 -9.58 -3.33
C TYR A 272 22.87 -10.50 -3.87
N ALA A 273 21.65 -10.36 -3.35
CA ALA A 273 20.49 -11.14 -3.75
C ALA A 273 19.48 -10.26 -4.52
N PRO A 274 19.49 -10.26 -5.87
CA PRO A 274 18.63 -9.40 -6.68
C PRO A 274 17.15 -9.77 -6.58
N GLU A 275 16.84 -11.04 -6.29
CA GLU A 275 15.47 -11.55 -6.11
C GLU A 275 14.89 -11.24 -4.71
N GLY A 276 15.64 -10.53 -3.87
CA GLY A 276 15.21 -10.15 -2.52
C GLY A 276 15.49 -11.22 -1.47
N TYR A 277 15.20 -10.90 -0.20
CA TYR A 277 15.50 -11.74 0.95
C TYR A 277 14.85 -13.14 0.88
N TYR A 278 13.66 -13.27 0.31
CA TYR A 278 12.96 -14.56 0.25
C TYR A 278 13.76 -15.62 -0.51
N SER A 279 14.40 -15.24 -1.62
CA SER A 279 15.22 -16.13 -2.46
C SER A 279 16.39 -16.78 -1.72
N ILE A 280 16.93 -16.11 -0.69
CA ILE A 280 18.03 -16.61 0.13
C ILE A 280 17.56 -17.24 1.45
N SER A 281 16.35 -16.91 1.90
CA SER A 281 15.80 -17.38 3.19
C SER A 281 15.63 -18.89 3.25
N GLU A 282 15.39 -19.55 2.11
CA GLU A 282 15.31 -21.01 2.05
C GLU A 282 16.68 -21.68 2.27
N LYS A 283 17.75 -21.05 1.80
CA LYS A 283 19.14 -21.53 1.88
C LYS A 283 19.76 -21.22 3.25
N TYR A 284 19.50 -20.03 3.79
CA TYR A 284 20.06 -19.57 5.07
C TYR A 284 18.97 -19.47 6.15
N ARG A 285 18.62 -20.63 6.72
CA ARG A 285 17.54 -20.76 7.71
C ARG A 285 17.97 -20.52 9.16
N GLY A 286 19.26 -20.29 9.40
CA GLY A 286 19.81 -19.96 10.72
C GLY A 286 20.34 -18.54 10.75
N ARG A 287 20.47 -17.97 11.96
CA ARG A 287 21.05 -16.64 12.16
C ARG A 287 21.89 -16.60 13.43
N VAL A 288 23.04 -15.93 13.36
CA VAL A 288 23.83 -15.49 14.52
C VAL A 288 23.54 -14.01 14.75
N TYR A 289 23.49 -13.60 16.01
CA TYR A 289 23.17 -12.24 16.42
C TYR A 289 24.39 -11.59 17.07
N PRO A 290 24.54 -10.26 16.97
CA PRO A 290 25.59 -9.58 17.70
C PRO A 290 25.24 -9.61 19.20
N THR A 291 26.25 -9.56 20.04
CA THR A 291 26.11 -9.43 21.49
C THR A 291 26.65 -8.08 21.89
N ARG A 292 25.99 -7.40 22.83
CA ARG A 292 26.56 -6.16 23.41
C ARG A 292 27.90 -6.49 24.07
N ARG A 293 28.90 -5.65 23.81
CA ARG A 293 30.23 -5.78 24.43
C ARG A 293 30.10 -5.72 25.95
N GLU A 294 30.65 -6.72 26.64
CA GLU A 294 30.75 -6.67 28.10
C GLU A 294 31.64 -5.50 28.54
N LEU A 295 31.15 -4.71 29.49
CA LEU A 295 31.88 -3.61 30.09
C LEU A 295 32.85 -4.16 31.15
N SER A 296 34.03 -3.57 31.25
CA SER A 296 34.87 -3.80 32.43
C SER A 296 34.24 -3.17 33.68
N PRO A 297 34.57 -3.61 34.89
CA PRO A 297 34.03 -3.03 36.13
C PRO A 297 34.26 -1.52 36.28
N GLU A 298 35.32 -0.98 35.66
CA GLU A 298 35.59 0.46 35.63
C GLU A 298 34.68 1.20 34.63
N GLU A 299 34.38 0.59 33.49
CA GLU A 299 33.46 1.14 32.49
C GLU A 299 31.99 1.03 32.94
N GLU A 300 31.62 -0.01 33.69
CA GLU A 300 30.28 -0.12 34.31
C GLU A 300 30.02 1.03 35.29
N GLN A 301 31.02 1.37 36.12
CA GLN A 301 30.92 2.51 37.04
C GLN A 301 30.81 3.83 36.28
N LEU A 302 31.55 3.97 35.18
CA LEU A 302 31.48 5.16 34.34
C LEU A 302 30.11 5.26 33.65
N GLN A 303 29.57 4.15 33.13
CA GLN A 303 28.25 4.11 32.50
C GLN A 303 27.15 4.47 33.51
N GLN A 304 27.20 3.90 34.72
CA GLN A 304 26.24 4.21 35.78
C GLN A 304 26.26 5.70 36.15
N ALA A 305 27.45 6.30 36.26
CA ALA A 305 27.57 7.74 36.48
C ALA A 305 27.01 8.56 35.32
N MET A 306 27.17 8.12 34.07
CA MET A 306 26.57 8.79 32.91
C MET A 306 25.05 8.67 32.88
N ILE A 307 24.48 7.52 33.28
CA ILE A 307 23.03 7.32 33.39
C ILE A 307 22.44 8.25 34.45
N GLU A 308 23.08 8.37 35.61
CA GLU A 308 22.64 9.30 36.67
C GLU A 308 22.66 10.76 36.19
N GLU A 309 23.65 11.15 35.39
CA GLU A 309 23.70 12.47 34.78
C GLU A 309 22.66 12.66 33.66
N LEU A 310 22.37 11.61 32.88
CA LEU A 310 21.31 11.62 31.85
C LEU A 310 19.93 11.79 32.49
N GLU A 311 19.65 11.09 33.58
CA GLU A 311 18.40 11.22 34.35
C GLU A 311 18.25 12.64 34.91
N ALA A 312 19.32 13.22 35.46
CA ALA A 312 19.32 14.60 35.93
C ALA A 312 19.06 15.61 34.79
N LEU A 313 19.70 15.43 33.64
CA LEU A 313 19.46 16.24 32.45
C LEU A 313 18.03 16.07 31.92
N GLY A 314 17.46 14.86 31.98
CA GLY A 314 16.08 14.60 31.56
C GLY A 314 15.06 15.40 32.37
N VAL A 315 15.26 15.52 33.69
CA VAL A 315 14.43 16.37 34.56
C VAL A 315 14.54 17.87 34.18
N GLU A 316 15.73 18.32 33.77
CA GLU A 316 15.93 19.71 33.32
C GLU A 316 15.29 19.97 31.93
N VAL A 317 15.37 18.99 31.01
CA VAL A 317 14.71 19.05 29.69
C VAL A 317 13.19 19.05 29.84
N GLU A 318 12.63 18.20 30.69
CA GLU A 318 11.17 18.19 30.98
C GLU A 318 10.69 19.51 31.60
N ALA A 319 11.55 20.19 32.36
CA ALA A 319 11.24 21.48 32.97
C ALA A 319 11.32 22.66 31.99
N ASP A 320 12.08 22.52 30.88
CA ASP A 320 12.29 23.55 29.85
C ASP A 320 12.47 22.89 28.45
N PRO A 321 11.38 22.39 27.83
CA PRO A 321 11.43 21.59 26.61
C PRO A 321 11.87 22.36 25.36
N ASP A 322 11.76 23.69 25.37
CA ASP A 322 12.18 24.55 24.26
C ASP A 322 13.70 24.85 24.27
N ASN A 323 14.45 24.30 25.23
CA ASN A 323 15.87 24.55 25.40
C ASN A 323 16.74 23.60 24.57
N GLU A 324 17.01 23.99 23.32
CA GLU A 324 17.82 23.22 22.37
C GLU A 324 19.21 22.81 22.90
N GLU A 325 19.82 23.60 23.79
CA GLU A 325 21.14 23.28 24.36
C GLU A 325 21.06 22.14 25.39
N LEU A 326 19.98 22.05 26.16
CA LEU A 326 19.73 20.95 27.09
C LEU A 326 19.36 19.66 26.34
N ALA A 327 18.50 19.75 25.32
CA ALA A 327 18.15 18.63 24.46
C ALA A 327 19.38 18.05 23.75
N ALA A 328 20.27 18.90 23.21
CA ALA A 328 21.51 18.47 22.59
C ALA A 328 22.48 17.77 23.58
N LYS A 329 22.57 18.25 24.83
CA LYS A 329 23.38 17.62 25.87
C LYS A 329 22.82 16.28 26.32
N TRP A 330 21.50 16.17 26.43
CA TRP A 330 20.82 14.91 26.74
C TRP A 330 21.06 13.88 25.63
N GLN A 331 20.91 14.28 24.36
CA GLN A 331 21.19 13.42 23.21
C GLN A 331 22.66 12.99 23.14
N GLU A 332 23.61 13.92 23.28
CA GLU A 332 25.06 13.59 23.30
C GLU A 332 25.38 12.58 24.41
N ARG A 333 24.75 12.73 25.59
CA ARG A 333 24.97 11.82 26.72
C ARG A 333 24.36 10.45 26.48
N SER A 334 23.16 10.39 25.90
CA SER A 334 22.50 9.14 25.49
C SER A 334 23.34 8.38 24.46
N ASP A 335 23.73 9.04 23.37
CA ASP A 335 24.55 8.46 22.30
C ASP A 335 25.88 7.90 22.85
N ARG A 336 26.45 8.59 23.85
CA ARG A 336 27.71 8.19 24.48
C ARG A 336 27.56 6.99 25.41
N ILE A 337 26.42 6.83 26.08
CA ILE A 337 26.08 5.64 26.87
C ILE A 337 25.91 4.44 25.93
N ASP A 338 25.19 4.61 24.82
CA ASP A 338 24.98 3.54 23.84
C ASP A 338 26.30 3.10 23.18
N ALA A 339 27.18 4.06 22.88
CA ALA A 339 28.50 3.80 22.31
C ALA A 339 29.45 3.02 23.26
N MET A 340 29.16 2.92 24.57
CA MET A 340 29.97 2.11 25.49
C MET A 340 29.74 0.61 25.33
N THR A 341 28.55 0.21 24.89
CA THR A 341 28.16 -1.21 24.71
C THR A 341 27.79 -1.51 23.26
N PRO A 342 28.70 -1.29 22.30
CA PRO A 342 28.37 -1.53 20.90
C PRO A 342 28.03 -2.99 20.68
N GLU A 343 27.01 -3.23 19.86
CA GLU A 343 26.69 -4.56 19.37
C GLU A 343 27.81 -5.09 18.48
N ILE A 344 28.48 -6.15 18.93
CA ILE A 344 29.58 -6.77 18.19
C ILE A 344 29.25 -8.22 17.88
N TYR A 345 29.55 -8.65 16.66
CA TYR A 345 29.53 -10.07 16.33
C TYR A 345 30.82 -10.73 16.81
N GLN A 346 30.69 -11.90 17.45
CA GLN A 346 31.87 -12.66 17.85
C GLN A 346 32.63 -13.13 16.61
N PRO A 347 33.97 -13.01 16.56
CA PRO A 347 34.75 -13.39 15.38
C PRO A 347 34.49 -14.84 14.90
N GLU A 348 34.19 -15.74 15.84
CA GLU A 348 33.85 -17.14 15.54
C GLU A 348 32.51 -17.33 14.81
N ASP A 349 31.57 -16.41 15.01
CA ASP A 349 30.23 -16.44 14.41
C ASP A 349 30.24 -15.76 13.04
N VAL A 350 30.98 -14.65 12.91
CA VAL A 350 31.22 -13.97 11.63
C VAL A 350 31.84 -14.92 10.61
N ALA A 351 32.82 -15.74 11.02
CA ALA A 351 33.49 -16.70 10.15
C ALA A 351 32.60 -17.86 9.65
N LYS A 352 31.41 -18.06 10.25
CA LYS A 352 30.46 -19.15 9.92
C LYS A 352 29.16 -18.64 9.28
N ALA A 353 29.00 -17.33 9.20
CA ALA A 353 27.80 -16.67 8.73
C ALA A 353 28.08 -15.77 7.53
N VAL A 354 27.04 -15.47 6.77
CA VAL A 354 27.10 -14.61 5.59
C VAL A 354 26.36 -13.31 5.84
N ALA A 355 26.83 -12.24 5.21
CA ALA A 355 26.09 -10.99 5.07
C ALA A 355 25.47 -10.92 3.68
N VAL A 356 24.22 -10.50 3.58
CA VAL A 356 23.52 -10.39 2.28
C VAL A 356 22.87 -9.03 2.13
N ALA A 357 23.21 -8.33 1.06
CA ALA A 357 22.50 -7.14 0.62
C ALA A 357 21.37 -7.52 -0.36
N CYS A 358 20.18 -7.00 -0.15
CA CYS A 358 19.05 -7.21 -1.05
C CYS A 358 18.07 -6.04 -1.01
N PHE A 359 17.27 -5.87 -2.05
CA PHE A 359 16.21 -4.86 -2.03
C PHE A 359 14.97 -5.40 -1.31
N ASP A 360 14.38 -4.55 -0.47
CA ASP A 360 13.09 -4.83 0.13
C ASP A 360 11.93 -4.64 -0.87
N TYR A 361 10.70 -4.84 -0.39
CA TYR A 361 9.50 -4.67 -1.20
C TYR A 361 9.30 -3.20 -1.65
N THR A 362 9.79 -2.24 -0.85
CA THR A 362 9.68 -0.80 -1.11
C THR A 362 10.75 -0.26 -2.05
N GLY A 363 11.79 -1.06 -2.33
CA GLY A 363 12.90 -0.72 -3.22
C GLY A 363 14.11 -0.11 -2.51
N ASN A 364 14.20 -0.23 -1.18
CA ASN A 364 15.37 0.19 -0.41
C ASN A 364 16.35 -0.99 -0.26
N LEU A 365 17.65 -0.69 -0.29
CA LEU A 365 18.69 -1.71 -0.10
C LEU A 365 18.84 -2.01 1.40
N THR A 366 18.60 -3.25 1.80
CA THR A 366 18.76 -3.73 3.17
C THR A 366 19.92 -4.72 3.27
N ILE A 367 20.64 -4.69 4.39
CA ILE A 367 21.77 -5.58 4.66
C ILE A 367 21.40 -6.52 5.80
N HIS A 368 21.41 -7.82 5.53
CA HIS A 368 21.13 -8.88 6.48
C HIS A 368 22.43 -9.57 6.88
N ARG A 369 22.92 -9.26 8.09
CA ARG A 369 24.11 -9.88 8.69
C ARG A 369 23.77 -11.13 9.50
N GLY A 370 24.73 -12.04 9.60
CA GLY A 370 24.65 -13.20 10.48
C GLY A 370 23.90 -14.42 9.92
N LEU A 371 23.64 -14.52 8.62
CA LEU A 371 22.86 -15.63 8.06
C LEU A 371 23.68 -16.92 7.97
N THR A 372 23.18 -18.05 8.45
CA THR A 372 23.90 -19.34 8.41
C THR A 372 23.12 -20.38 7.60
N VAL A 373 23.85 -21.15 6.77
CA VAL A 373 23.29 -22.36 6.16
C VAL A 373 23.07 -23.34 7.29
N LYS A 374 21.88 -23.93 7.40
CA LYS A 374 21.61 -24.99 8.38
C LYS A 374 22.32 -26.28 7.95
N ASN A 375 23.65 -26.27 7.92
CA ASN A 375 24.48 -27.44 7.75
C ASN A 375 24.69 -28.08 9.12
N GLY A 376 23.82 -29.04 9.42
CA GLY A 376 23.99 -29.96 10.55
C GLY A 376 23.95 -29.28 11.91
N SER A 377 22.77 -29.29 12.54
CA SER A 377 22.72 -29.19 13.99
C SER A 377 23.68 -30.24 14.58
N SER A 378 24.83 -29.81 15.07
CA SER A 378 25.68 -30.57 15.99
C SER A 378 25.01 -30.61 17.36
N ARG A 379 23.89 -31.32 17.37
CA ARG A 379 23.27 -32.10 18.44
C ARG A 379 22.02 -32.67 17.80
N ALA A 380 22.19 -33.82 17.16
CA ALA A 380 21.19 -34.85 17.32
C ALA A 380 21.10 -35.12 18.83
N ALA A 381 20.31 -34.31 19.54
CA ALA A 381 19.55 -34.87 20.64
C ALA A 381 18.73 -35.95 19.94
N GLU A 382 19.16 -37.19 20.14
CA GLU A 382 18.42 -38.38 19.78
C GLU A 382 16.97 -38.09 20.16
N LYS A 383 16.09 -37.90 19.16
CA LYS A 383 14.65 -37.77 19.41
C LYS A 383 14.22 -39.13 19.94
N VAL A 384 14.37 -39.33 21.24
CA VAL A 384 13.65 -40.36 21.97
C VAL A 384 12.20 -39.98 21.76
N LYS A 385 11.55 -40.59 20.75
CA LYS A 385 10.10 -40.48 20.61
C LYS A 385 9.55 -41.03 21.91
N PRO A 386 8.76 -40.25 22.68
CA PRO A 386 8.14 -40.78 23.88
C PRO A 386 7.37 -42.03 23.47
N SER A 387 7.62 -43.15 24.15
CA SER A 387 6.92 -44.41 23.86
C SER A 387 5.54 -44.46 24.51
N THR A 388 5.31 -43.56 25.47
CA THR A 388 4.10 -43.43 26.28
C THR A 388 3.62 -41.96 26.30
N ASP A 389 2.33 -41.75 26.53
CA ASP A 389 1.73 -40.44 26.80
C ASP A 389 2.00 -39.97 28.24
N ALA A 390 1.44 -38.81 28.61
CA ALA A 390 1.53 -38.22 29.95
C ALA A 390 0.93 -39.09 31.06
N ASP A 391 0.06 -40.05 30.70
CA ASP A 391 -0.53 -41.01 31.64
C ASP A 391 0.33 -42.28 31.82
N GLY A 392 1.43 -42.40 31.08
CA GLY A 392 2.29 -43.59 31.05
C GLY A 392 1.71 -44.72 30.19
N ILE A 393 0.71 -44.43 29.35
CA ILE A 393 0.06 -45.37 28.45
C ILE A 393 0.78 -45.33 27.09
N PRO A 394 1.04 -46.47 26.42
CA PRO A 394 1.71 -46.48 25.12
C PRO A 394 1.08 -45.53 24.10
N LEU A 395 1.89 -44.82 23.31
CA LEU A 395 1.34 -43.92 22.30
C LEU A 395 0.53 -44.68 21.23
N VAL A 396 -0.63 -44.12 20.87
CA VAL A 396 -1.46 -44.62 19.77
C VAL A 396 -0.85 -44.29 18.39
N SER A 397 -1.39 -44.87 17.32
CA SER A 397 -0.90 -44.57 15.96
C SER A 397 -0.91 -43.07 15.64
N ALA A 398 0.07 -42.58 14.87
CA ALA A 398 0.17 -41.16 14.50
C ALA A 398 -1.13 -40.61 13.89
N LYS A 399 -1.83 -41.40 13.06
CA LYS A 399 -3.12 -41.05 12.48
C LYS A 399 -4.20 -40.82 13.55
N LEU A 400 -4.24 -41.66 14.58
CA LEU A 400 -5.18 -41.50 15.70
C LEU A 400 -4.78 -40.31 16.60
N GLN A 401 -3.50 -40.01 16.76
CA GLN A 401 -3.05 -38.82 17.50
C GLN A 401 -3.51 -37.52 16.81
N THR A 402 -3.32 -37.41 15.49
CA THR A 402 -3.80 -36.26 14.71
C THR A 402 -5.32 -36.10 14.83
N GLU A 403 -6.06 -37.20 14.75
CA GLU A 403 -7.52 -37.15 14.90
C GLU A 403 -7.96 -36.73 16.31
N LEU A 404 -7.33 -37.24 17.38
CA LEU A 404 -7.63 -36.83 18.75
C LEU A 404 -7.33 -35.34 18.98
N ALA A 405 -6.23 -34.85 18.42
CA ALA A 405 -5.90 -33.44 18.51
C ALA A 405 -6.91 -32.57 17.75
N ALA A 406 -7.36 -32.98 16.57
CA ALA A 406 -8.45 -32.32 15.84
C ALA A 406 -9.76 -32.32 16.65
N ILE A 407 -10.10 -33.45 17.30
CA ILE A 407 -11.28 -33.54 18.18
C ILE A 407 -11.17 -32.57 19.35
N ARG A 408 -9.98 -32.43 19.94
CA ARG A 408 -9.74 -31.47 21.01
C ARG A 408 -9.86 -30.03 20.52
N THR A 409 -9.29 -29.71 19.37
CA THR A 409 -9.45 -28.38 18.74
C THR A 409 -10.92 -28.06 18.51
N ALA A 410 -11.73 -29.02 18.06
CA ALA A 410 -13.17 -28.83 17.91
C ALA A 410 -13.89 -28.57 19.26
N ALA A 411 -13.48 -29.23 20.34
CA ALA A 411 -14.03 -28.98 21.68
C ALA A 411 -13.67 -27.58 22.20
N VAL A 412 -12.41 -27.17 22.09
CA VAL A 412 -11.95 -25.82 22.47
C VAL A 412 -12.64 -24.76 21.62
N ALA A 413 -12.78 -24.99 20.31
CA ALA A 413 -13.52 -24.11 19.42
C ALA A 413 -15.00 -23.98 19.84
N ALA A 414 -15.65 -25.07 20.24
CA ALA A 414 -17.03 -25.03 20.70
C ALA A 414 -17.21 -24.23 22.01
N ASP A 415 -16.29 -24.35 22.97
CA ASP A 415 -16.28 -23.49 24.17
C ASP A 415 -15.92 -22.03 23.85
N LEU A 416 -14.99 -21.79 22.91
CA LEU A 416 -14.59 -20.45 22.46
C LEU A 416 -15.75 -19.71 21.78
N ALA A 417 -16.52 -20.41 20.94
CA ALA A 417 -17.70 -19.85 20.28
C ALA A 417 -18.79 -19.40 21.27
N ALA A 418 -18.82 -19.99 22.47
CA ALA A 418 -19.74 -19.63 23.53
C ALA A 418 -19.19 -18.55 24.49
N ASN A 419 -17.95 -18.09 24.32
CA ASN A 419 -17.30 -17.15 25.22
C ASN A 419 -16.63 -15.98 24.47
N ALA A 420 -17.43 -14.95 24.20
CA ALA A 420 -16.99 -13.81 23.41
C ALA A 420 -15.90 -12.96 24.07
N SER A 421 -15.81 -12.95 25.40
CA SER A 421 -14.75 -12.23 26.12
C SER A 421 -13.38 -12.86 25.88
N VAL A 422 -13.30 -14.20 25.96
CA VAL A 422 -12.05 -14.91 25.70
C VAL A 422 -11.71 -14.82 24.21
N ALA A 423 -12.68 -14.93 23.31
CA ALA A 423 -12.44 -14.79 21.87
C ALA A 423 -11.90 -13.41 21.47
N LEU A 424 -12.39 -12.33 22.10
CA LEU A 424 -11.84 -10.99 21.93
C LEU A 424 -10.38 -10.93 22.39
N ALA A 425 -10.06 -11.50 23.56
CA ALA A 425 -8.68 -11.56 24.04
C ALA A 425 -7.78 -12.38 23.08
N VAL A 426 -8.28 -13.48 22.51
CA VAL A 426 -7.55 -14.32 21.56
C VAL A 426 -7.23 -13.58 20.27
N ILE A 427 -8.17 -12.84 19.69
CA ILE A 427 -7.89 -12.07 18.47
C ILE A 427 -6.91 -10.92 18.76
N VAL A 428 -7.06 -10.22 19.87
CA VAL A 428 -6.13 -9.16 20.29
C VAL A 428 -4.74 -9.74 20.52
N HIS A 429 -4.62 -10.86 21.22
CA HIS A 429 -3.35 -11.58 21.40
C HIS A 429 -2.74 -11.98 20.05
N THR A 430 -3.54 -12.49 19.12
CA THR A 430 -3.07 -12.87 17.78
C THR A 430 -2.58 -11.65 16.98
N MET A 431 -3.28 -10.52 17.07
CA MET A 431 -2.87 -9.26 16.46
C MET A 431 -1.60 -8.72 17.11
N ALA A 432 -1.51 -8.75 18.44
CA ALA A 432 -0.33 -8.35 19.21
C ALA A 432 0.88 -9.21 18.82
N CYS A 433 0.78 -10.53 18.81
CA CYS A 433 1.86 -11.40 18.34
C CYS A 433 2.28 -11.07 16.91
N LYS A 434 1.35 -10.74 16.00
CA LYS A 434 1.71 -10.38 14.62
C LYS A 434 2.36 -8.99 14.50
N LEU A 435 1.84 -8.00 15.23
CA LEU A 435 2.27 -6.60 15.11
C LEU A 435 3.50 -6.29 15.96
N PHE A 436 3.64 -6.97 17.09
CA PHE A 436 4.78 -6.83 18.00
C PHE A 436 5.92 -7.79 17.63
N THR A 437 5.76 -8.78 16.74
CA THR A 437 6.86 -9.61 16.22
C THR A 437 7.20 -9.27 14.76
N ARG A 438 8.40 -9.60 14.28
CA ARG A 438 8.94 -9.18 12.98
C ARG A 438 8.20 -9.79 11.78
N TYR A 439 7.08 -9.19 11.37
CA TYR A 439 6.54 -9.16 10.00
C TYR A 439 5.64 -7.93 9.86
N ARG A 440 5.91 -7.02 8.91
CA ARG A 440 4.95 -5.97 8.55
C ARG A 440 4.56 -6.08 7.08
N SER A 441 3.26 -6.29 6.87
CA SER A 441 2.54 -5.66 5.76
C SER A 441 1.22 -5.07 6.26
N THR A 442 1.11 -3.74 6.13
CA THR A 442 -0.11 -2.92 5.96
C THR A 442 -0.87 -2.33 7.15
N ALA A 443 -1.64 -1.27 6.83
CA ALA A 443 -2.74 -0.69 7.60
C ALA A 443 -3.95 -1.63 7.58
N CYS A 444 -3.90 -2.61 8.48
CA CYS A 444 -4.87 -3.66 8.78
C CYS A 444 -4.94 -4.85 7.80
N GLN A 445 -4.30 -5.96 8.18
CA GLN A 445 -4.47 -7.27 7.54
C GLN A 445 -4.79 -8.38 8.56
N ILE A 446 -5.95 -9.01 8.40
CA ILE A 446 -6.41 -10.18 9.16
C ILE A 446 -6.83 -11.27 8.16
N ASP A 447 -6.16 -12.42 8.18
CA ASP A 447 -6.47 -13.59 7.34
C ASP A 447 -7.12 -14.68 8.21
N VAL A 448 -8.39 -14.98 7.91
CA VAL A 448 -9.20 -15.99 8.61
C VAL A 448 -9.36 -17.18 7.68
N THR A 449 -8.56 -18.21 7.91
CA THR A 449 -8.69 -19.49 7.22
C THR A 449 -9.50 -20.45 8.09
N ASP A 450 -10.52 -21.09 7.53
CA ASP A 450 -11.20 -22.22 8.18
C ASP A 450 -10.17 -23.33 8.44
N ALA A 451 -9.98 -23.69 9.71
CA ALA A 451 -9.02 -24.72 10.13
C ALA A 451 -9.37 -26.11 9.57
N ARG A 452 -10.58 -26.30 9.00
CA ARG A 452 -11.08 -27.54 8.39
C ARG A 452 -10.91 -28.75 9.30
N THR A 453 -10.97 -28.54 10.61
CA THR A 453 -10.77 -29.55 11.66
C THR A 453 -11.70 -30.74 11.47
N SER A 454 -12.92 -30.48 10.99
CA SER A 454 -13.90 -31.51 10.65
C SER A 454 -13.34 -32.53 9.67
N GLY A 455 -12.51 -32.16 8.68
CA GLY A 455 -11.93 -33.04 7.67
C GLY A 455 -11.07 -34.17 8.25
N GLN A 456 -10.42 -33.92 9.39
CA GLN A 456 -9.50 -34.85 10.05
C GLN A 456 -10.20 -35.81 11.03
N ILE A 457 -11.47 -35.52 11.38
CA ILE A 457 -12.26 -36.31 12.35
C ILE A 457 -13.08 -37.36 11.61
N ARG A 458 -13.03 -38.63 12.01
CA ARG A 458 -13.80 -39.69 11.34
C ARG A 458 -15.30 -39.59 11.64
N ASN A 459 -15.66 -39.41 12.91
CA ASN A 459 -17.04 -39.24 13.34
C ASN A 459 -17.48 -37.78 13.12
N LYS A 460 -18.30 -37.52 12.10
CA LYS A 460 -18.75 -36.15 11.78
C LYS A 460 -19.91 -35.68 12.66
N ASP A 461 -20.57 -36.61 13.35
CA ASP A 461 -21.74 -36.35 14.19
C ASP A 461 -21.34 -36.03 15.64
N MET A 462 -20.05 -35.76 15.89
CA MET A 462 -19.54 -35.37 17.20
C MET A 462 -20.21 -34.08 17.68
N ARG A 463 -20.63 -34.08 18.95
CA ARG A 463 -21.29 -32.93 19.61
C ARG A 463 -20.59 -31.57 19.38
N PRO A 464 -19.26 -31.41 19.53
CA PRO A 464 -18.62 -30.11 19.30
C PRO A 464 -18.73 -29.64 17.84
N LEU A 465 -18.66 -30.57 16.87
CA LEU A 465 -18.84 -30.23 15.45
C LEU A 465 -20.30 -29.86 15.14
N ALA A 466 -21.25 -30.63 15.68
CA ALA A 466 -22.67 -30.36 15.52
C ALA A 466 -23.08 -29.02 16.13
N PHE A 467 -22.51 -28.66 17.29
CA PHE A 467 -22.71 -27.38 17.94
C PHE A 467 -22.22 -26.22 17.07
N LEU A 468 -20.96 -26.27 16.62
CA LEU A 468 -20.36 -25.23 15.76
C LEU A 468 -21.11 -25.07 14.43
N ALA A 469 -21.46 -26.18 13.78
CA ALA A 469 -22.22 -26.17 12.53
C ALA A 469 -23.62 -25.58 12.73
N GLY A 470 -24.29 -25.94 13.83
CA GLY A 470 -25.60 -25.40 14.18
C GLY A 470 -25.57 -23.89 14.41
N GLN A 471 -24.60 -23.40 15.19
CA GLN A 471 -24.38 -21.97 15.43
C GLN A 471 -24.09 -21.21 14.13
N LEU A 472 -23.22 -21.75 13.26
CA LEU A 472 -22.91 -21.12 11.98
C LEU A 472 -24.12 -21.05 11.05
N GLU A 473 -24.90 -22.12 10.96
CA GLU A 473 -26.09 -22.14 10.12
C GLU A 473 -27.19 -21.19 10.65
N GLU A 474 -27.35 -21.11 11.97
CA GLU A 474 -28.25 -20.14 12.60
C GLU A 474 -27.86 -18.69 12.23
N LYS A 475 -26.59 -18.32 12.41
CA LYS A 475 -26.08 -16.98 12.08
C LYS A 475 -26.16 -16.71 10.57
N ARG A 476 -25.85 -17.69 9.73
CA ARG A 476 -25.96 -17.59 8.26
C ARG A 476 -27.39 -17.38 7.80
N ARG A 477 -28.37 -18.03 8.44
CA ARG A 477 -29.79 -17.87 8.12
C ARG A 477 -30.33 -16.49 8.49
N ALA A 478 -29.79 -15.89 9.54
CA ALA A 478 -30.15 -14.54 9.97
C ALA A 478 -29.47 -13.43 9.12
N ALA A 479 -28.30 -13.73 8.53
CA ALA A 479 -27.54 -12.78 7.75
C ALA A 479 -28.08 -12.57 6.31
N PRO A 480 -27.85 -11.40 5.71
CA PRO A 480 -28.08 -11.19 4.28
C PRO A 480 -27.28 -12.18 3.42
N GLN A 481 -27.90 -12.71 2.37
CA GLN A 481 -27.22 -13.63 1.45
C GLN A 481 -26.27 -12.93 0.47
N ASN A 482 -26.51 -11.65 0.20
CA ASN A 482 -25.67 -10.85 -0.68
C ASN A 482 -24.48 -10.27 0.12
N PRO A 483 -23.22 -10.59 -0.25
CA PRO A 483 -22.05 -10.11 0.47
C PRO A 483 -21.94 -8.58 0.58
N ALA A 484 -22.47 -7.84 -0.40
CA ALA A 484 -22.45 -6.38 -0.39
C ALA A 484 -23.26 -5.77 0.78
N ASP A 485 -24.24 -6.51 1.30
CA ASP A 485 -25.14 -6.03 2.36
C ASP A 485 -24.64 -6.40 3.77
N LEU A 486 -23.58 -7.23 3.87
CA LEU A 486 -23.02 -7.68 5.15
C LEU A 486 -22.40 -6.53 5.95
N TRP A 487 -21.81 -5.54 5.29
CA TRP A 487 -21.20 -4.39 5.97
C TRP A 487 -22.23 -3.63 6.80
N LEU A 488 -23.33 -3.20 6.17
CA LEU A 488 -24.39 -2.46 6.86
C LEU A 488 -25.09 -3.31 7.91
N TYR A 489 -25.25 -4.61 7.65
CA TYR A 489 -25.81 -5.56 8.62
C TYR A 489 -24.98 -5.63 9.91
N PHE A 490 -23.66 -5.81 9.82
CA PHE A 490 -22.79 -5.84 10.99
C PHE A 490 -22.60 -4.46 11.62
N ALA A 491 -22.41 -3.39 10.82
CA ALA A 491 -22.24 -2.04 11.34
C ALA A 491 -23.47 -1.54 12.12
N GLY A 492 -24.67 -2.02 11.80
CA GLY A 492 -25.91 -1.70 12.52
C GLY A 492 -26.18 -2.57 13.77
N MET A 493 -25.34 -3.55 14.09
CA MET A 493 -25.56 -4.44 15.24
C MET A 493 -25.09 -3.82 16.57
N PRO A 494 -25.77 -4.15 17.68
CA PRO A 494 -25.22 -3.93 19.02
C PRO A 494 -23.88 -4.65 19.20
N GLN A 495 -22.96 -4.04 19.94
CA GLN A 495 -21.63 -4.59 20.19
C GLN A 495 -21.66 -6.01 20.77
N ALA A 496 -22.59 -6.32 21.69
CA ALA A 496 -22.74 -7.66 22.24
C ALA A 496 -22.95 -8.72 21.15
N ASN A 497 -23.81 -8.43 20.15
CA ASN A 497 -24.07 -9.34 19.05
C ASN A 497 -22.86 -9.45 18.11
N LEU A 498 -22.12 -8.36 17.89
CA LEU A 498 -20.87 -8.41 17.11
C LEU A 498 -19.83 -9.30 17.76
N LEU A 499 -19.70 -9.21 19.08
CA LEU A 499 -18.79 -10.05 19.86
C LEU A 499 -19.19 -11.54 19.77
N ASP A 500 -20.48 -11.87 19.77
CA ASP A 500 -20.94 -13.25 19.55
C ASP A 500 -20.56 -13.79 18.16
N HIS A 501 -20.67 -12.96 17.10
CA HIS A 501 -20.24 -13.35 15.76
C HIS A 501 -18.72 -13.51 15.69
N LEU A 502 -17.97 -12.58 16.31
CA LEU A 502 -16.53 -12.66 16.41
C LEU A 502 -16.10 -13.95 17.12
N ALA A 503 -16.77 -14.33 18.22
CA ALA A 503 -16.48 -15.56 18.95
C ALA A 503 -16.60 -16.80 18.07
N LEU A 504 -17.69 -16.91 17.31
CA LEU A 504 -17.92 -18.02 16.40
C LEU A 504 -16.93 -18.04 15.23
N PHE A 505 -16.65 -16.90 14.61
CA PHE A 505 -15.71 -16.83 13.48
C PHE A 505 -14.28 -17.13 13.92
N MET A 506 -13.88 -16.65 15.10
CA MET A 506 -12.60 -17.00 15.71
C MET A 506 -12.52 -18.50 16.03
N ALA A 507 -13.57 -19.08 16.61
CA ALA A 507 -13.65 -20.51 16.88
C ALA A 507 -13.46 -21.37 15.62
N LEU A 508 -14.05 -20.97 14.49
CA LEU A 508 -13.90 -21.69 13.22
C LEU A 508 -12.49 -21.56 12.60
N SER A 509 -11.71 -20.56 13.02
CA SER A 509 -10.32 -20.38 12.60
C SER A 509 -9.30 -21.06 13.51
N LEU A 510 -9.73 -21.63 14.65
CA LEU A 510 -8.83 -22.24 15.62
C LEU A 510 -8.21 -23.53 15.08
N ASP A 511 -6.88 -23.54 14.94
CA ASP A 511 -6.09 -24.74 14.70
C ASP A 511 -5.07 -24.93 15.82
N GLY A 512 -5.41 -25.78 16.80
CA GLY A 512 -4.53 -26.09 17.93
C GLY A 512 -3.48 -27.16 17.63
N PHE A 513 -3.59 -27.86 16.50
CA PHE A 513 -2.70 -28.98 16.15
C PHE A 513 -2.52 -29.13 14.64
N ALA A 514 -1.95 -28.10 14.02
CA ALA A 514 -1.48 -28.24 12.64
C ALA A 514 -0.41 -29.34 12.58
N GLN A 515 -0.46 -30.21 11.56
CA GLN A 515 0.54 -31.27 11.33
C GLN A 515 1.99 -30.72 11.24
N TYR A 516 2.13 -29.42 10.93
CA TYR A 516 3.38 -28.66 10.88
C TYR A 516 3.40 -27.46 11.84
N GLY A 517 2.52 -27.45 12.85
CA GLY A 517 2.37 -26.34 13.79
C GLY A 517 3.61 -26.13 14.66
N SER A 518 3.84 -24.89 15.06
CA SER A 518 4.98 -24.52 15.90
C SER A 518 4.77 -24.95 17.37
N ALA A 519 5.83 -24.87 18.20
CA ALA A 519 5.69 -25.18 19.63
C ALA A 519 4.82 -24.13 20.33
N GLU A 520 5.00 -22.87 19.94
CA GLU A 520 4.25 -21.70 20.42
C GLU A 520 2.76 -21.84 20.08
N GLN A 521 2.41 -22.30 18.88
CA GLN A 521 1.02 -22.54 18.50
C GLN A 521 0.32 -23.55 19.42
N ARG A 522 1.02 -24.64 19.79
CA ARG A 522 0.48 -25.66 20.69
C ARG A 522 0.32 -25.12 22.13
N VAL A 523 1.30 -24.35 22.60
CA VAL A 523 1.24 -23.72 23.94
C VAL A 523 0.10 -22.70 24.01
N ASN A 524 -0.04 -21.84 22.99
CA ASN A 524 -1.13 -20.87 22.91
C ASN A 524 -2.50 -21.56 22.87
N ALA A 525 -2.63 -22.67 22.15
CA ALA A 525 -3.87 -23.45 22.12
C ALA A 525 -4.22 -24.02 23.51
N ASP A 526 -3.23 -24.45 24.30
CA ASP A 526 -3.47 -24.87 25.69
C ASP A 526 -3.84 -23.71 26.61
N GLN A 527 -3.20 -22.54 26.46
CA GLN A 527 -3.57 -21.32 27.21
C GLN A 527 -5.03 -20.89 26.93
N ILE A 528 -5.47 -20.99 25.67
CA ILE A 528 -6.86 -20.73 25.29
C ILE A 528 -7.80 -21.74 25.96
N ALA A 529 -7.45 -23.04 25.91
CA ALA A 529 -8.25 -24.09 26.54
C ALA A 529 -8.36 -23.90 28.06
N GLU A 530 -7.27 -23.50 28.72
CA GLU A 530 -7.21 -23.20 30.16
C GLU A 530 -8.05 -21.97 30.52
N ALA A 531 -7.94 -20.87 29.76
CA ALA A 531 -8.74 -19.67 29.96
C ALA A 531 -10.25 -19.92 29.81
N LEU A 532 -10.63 -20.92 29.01
CA LEU A 532 -12.01 -21.35 28.82
C LEU A 532 -12.48 -22.39 29.87
N ASP A 533 -11.59 -22.90 30.74
CA ASP A 533 -11.81 -24.09 31.58
C ASP A 533 -12.40 -25.26 30.75
N THR A 534 -11.82 -25.47 29.55
CA THR A 534 -12.32 -26.47 28.61
C THR A 534 -12.16 -27.88 29.19
N LYS A 535 -13.30 -28.57 29.35
CA LYS A 535 -13.35 -29.96 29.83
C LYS A 535 -13.81 -30.87 28.70
N PRO A 536 -12.94 -31.72 28.12
CA PRO A 536 -13.29 -32.60 27.01
C PRO A 536 -14.53 -33.46 27.30
N GLU A 537 -14.76 -33.86 28.56
CA GLU A 537 -15.88 -34.66 29.03
C GLU A 537 -17.25 -33.99 28.78
N ARG A 538 -17.28 -32.66 28.70
CA ARG A 538 -18.49 -31.90 28.34
C ARG A 538 -18.94 -32.20 26.92
N TRP A 539 -17.98 -32.37 26.02
CA TRP A 539 -18.19 -32.47 24.58
C TRP A 539 -18.18 -33.90 24.07
N MET A 540 -17.48 -34.81 24.73
CA MET A 540 -17.33 -36.18 24.24
C MET A 540 -17.25 -37.20 25.36
N THR A 541 -17.58 -38.42 24.99
CA THR A 541 -17.42 -39.63 25.79
C THR A 541 -16.39 -40.54 25.13
N LEU A 542 -15.88 -41.52 25.85
CA LEU A 542 -14.97 -42.51 25.29
C LEU A 542 -15.66 -43.34 24.19
N SER A 543 -16.98 -43.54 24.34
CA SER A 543 -17.85 -44.18 23.36
C SER A 543 -17.92 -43.41 22.03
N ASP A 544 -17.97 -42.07 22.08
CA ASP A 544 -18.03 -41.21 20.88
C ASP A 544 -16.78 -41.36 19.97
N LEU A 545 -15.65 -41.78 20.55
CA LEU A 545 -14.33 -41.85 19.90
C LEU A 545 -14.03 -43.19 19.22
N ASP A 546 -14.76 -44.25 19.56
CA ASP A 546 -14.42 -45.65 19.21
C ASP A 546 -12.94 -45.99 19.57
N TYR A 547 -12.44 -45.41 20.67
CA TYR A 547 -11.00 -45.32 20.95
C TYR A 547 -10.36 -46.71 21.11
N PHE A 548 -10.94 -47.59 21.93
CA PHE A 548 -10.37 -48.90 22.21
C PHE A 548 -10.45 -49.90 21.04
N ALA A 549 -11.45 -49.78 20.15
CA ALA A 549 -11.49 -50.63 18.96
C ALA A 549 -10.26 -50.42 18.07
N ARG A 550 -9.73 -49.19 18.09
CA ARG A 550 -8.63 -48.71 17.26
C ARG A 550 -7.25 -48.87 17.89
N THR A 551 -7.16 -49.40 19.12
CA THR A 551 -5.88 -49.60 19.81
C THR A 551 -5.56 -51.09 20.03
N PRO A 552 -4.28 -51.45 20.28
CA PRO A 552 -3.89 -52.81 20.63
C PRO A 552 -4.41 -53.24 22.01
N LYS A 553 -4.57 -54.54 22.27
CA LYS A 553 -5.01 -55.06 23.59
C LYS A 553 -4.15 -54.54 24.75
N ALA A 554 -2.83 -54.44 24.55
CA ALA A 554 -1.90 -53.94 25.55
C ALA A 554 -2.22 -52.49 25.98
N HIS A 555 -2.68 -51.66 25.04
CA HIS A 555 -3.10 -50.29 25.29
C HIS A 555 -4.36 -50.23 26.16
N ILE A 556 -5.35 -51.07 25.83
CA ILE A 556 -6.61 -51.14 26.58
C ILE A 556 -6.33 -51.56 28.03
N LEU A 557 -5.48 -52.57 28.23
CA LEU A 557 -5.12 -53.04 29.57
C LEU A 557 -4.30 -52.00 30.35
N ALA A 558 -3.44 -51.22 29.69
CA ALA A 558 -2.72 -50.11 30.31
C ALA A 558 -3.69 -49.02 30.82
N ALA A 559 -4.67 -48.63 29.99
CA ALA A 559 -5.70 -47.68 30.40
C ALA A 559 -6.55 -48.20 31.57
N VAL A 560 -6.98 -49.46 31.53
CA VAL A 560 -7.74 -50.08 32.63
C VAL A 560 -6.89 -50.18 33.91
N THR A 561 -5.59 -50.51 33.78
CA THR A 561 -4.67 -50.57 34.92
C THR A 561 -4.54 -49.21 35.60
N LYS A 562 -4.45 -48.13 34.82
CA LYS A 562 -4.35 -46.76 35.32
C LYS A 562 -5.60 -46.33 36.09
N VAL A 563 -6.79 -46.62 35.56
CA VAL A 563 -8.07 -46.12 36.11
C VAL A 563 -8.64 -47.03 37.20
N LYS A 564 -8.53 -48.36 37.04
CA LYS A 564 -9.18 -49.37 37.88
C LYS A 564 -8.19 -50.25 38.67
N GLY A 565 -6.89 -50.09 38.44
CA GLY A 565 -5.85 -50.88 39.09
C GLY A 565 -5.50 -52.18 38.36
N LYS A 566 -4.33 -52.72 38.69
CA LYS A 566 -3.72 -53.88 38.03
C LYS A 566 -4.57 -55.15 38.15
N ASP A 567 -5.15 -55.41 39.31
CA ASP A 567 -5.98 -56.60 39.56
C ASP A 567 -7.18 -56.66 38.62
N ARG A 568 -7.77 -55.50 38.29
CA ARG A 568 -8.90 -55.44 37.34
C ARG A 568 -8.44 -55.73 35.91
N ALA A 569 -7.30 -55.18 35.51
CA ALA A 569 -6.74 -55.42 34.18
C ALA A 569 -6.38 -56.89 33.96
N ASP A 570 -5.77 -57.54 34.94
CA ASP A 570 -5.41 -58.97 34.87
C ASP A 570 -6.65 -59.87 34.73
N ASN A 571 -7.76 -59.52 35.38
CA ASN A 571 -9.03 -60.25 35.30
C ASN A 571 -9.68 -60.23 33.89
N ILE A 572 -9.45 -59.17 33.11
CA ILE A 572 -10.03 -59.02 31.77
C ILE A 572 -9.02 -59.30 30.63
N ALA A 573 -7.75 -59.54 30.96
CA ALA A 573 -6.66 -59.70 29.98
C ALA A 573 -6.85 -60.86 29.00
N THR A 574 -7.52 -61.94 29.42
CA THR A 574 -7.75 -63.14 28.60
C THR A 574 -8.93 -63.03 27.64
N MET A 575 -9.74 -61.96 27.74
CA MET A 575 -10.91 -61.75 26.89
C MET A 575 -10.52 -61.55 25.42
N LYS A 576 -11.44 -61.86 24.50
CA LYS A 576 -11.28 -61.55 23.07
C LYS A 576 -11.31 -60.03 22.88
N LYS A 577 -10.69 -59.54 21.80
CA LYS A 577 -10.52 -58.08 21.59
C LYS A 577 -11.88 -57.34 21.58
N ALA A 578 -12.90 -57.91 20.93
CA ALA A 578 -14.24 -57.31 20.89
C ALA A 578 -14.85 -57.17 22.29
N ASP A 579 -14.90 -58.27 23.05
CA ASP A 579 -15.42 -58.28 24.43
C ASP A 579 -14.62 -57.36 25.36
N LEU A 580 -13.29 -57.29 25.16
CA LEU A 580 -12.40 -56.42 25.93
C LEU A 580 -12.66 -54.93 25.63
N VAL A 581 -12.93 -54.58 24.36
CA VAL A 581 -13.28 -53.21 23.95
C VAL A 581 -14.61 -52.80 24.57
N GLU A 582 -15.65 -53.63 24.42
CA GLU A 582 -16.97 -53.34 24.99
C GLU A 582 -16.90 -53.16 26.52
N ARG A 583 -16.20 -54.08 27.20
CA ARG A 583 -16.06 -54.04 28.66
C ARG A 583 -15.22 -52.87 29.15
N ALA A 584 -14.09 -52.58 28.50
CA ALA A 584 -13.22 -51.48 28.88
C ALA A 584 -13.88 -50.13 28.60
N THR A 585 -14.57 -49.98 27.45
CA THR A 585 -15.35 -48.77 27.17
C THR A 585 -16.40 -48.58 28.24
N ALA A 586 -17.25 -49.56 28.54
CA ALA A 586 -18.30 -49.42 29.55
C ALA A 586 -17.79 -49.10 30.97
N GLU A 587 -16.59 -49.56 31.34
CA GLU A 587 -16.01 -49.32 32.67
C GLU A 587 -15.30 -47.97 32.83
N LEU A 588 -14.79 -47.41 31.72
CA LEU A 588 -14.00 -46.18 31.71
C LEU A 588 -14.77 -45.00 31.12
N ASP A 589 -15.90 -45.24 30.44
CA ASP A 589 -16.71 -44.17 29.84
C ASP A 589 -17.22 -43.20 30.92
N GLY A 590 -17.06 -41.91 30.65
CA GLY A 590 -17.37 -40.83 31.60
C GLY A 590 -16.45 -40.75 32.83
N GLN A 591 -15.43 -41.61 32.94
CA GLN A 591 -14.45 -41.60 34.05
C GLN A 591 -13.04 -41.29 33.59
N TRP A 592 -12.70 -41.58 32.34
CA TRP A 592 -11.38 -41.34 31.78
C TRP A 592 -11.45 -41.05 30.28
N LEU A 593 -10.60 -40.13 29.83
CA LEU A 593 -10.34 -39.82 28.44
C LEU A 593 -8.83 -39.85 28.17
N PRO A 594 -8.39 -40.17 26.94
CA PRO A 594 -6.97 -40.16 26.58
C PRO A 594 -6.29 -38.81 26.84
N ALA A 595 -5.09 -38.79 27.41
CA ALA A 595 -4.33 -37.57 27.73
C ALA A 595 -4.09 -36.64 26.53
N ALA A 596 -4.09 -37.17 25.30
CA ALA A 596 -4.03 -36.36 24.06
C ALA A 596 -5.23 -35.41 23.87
N LEU A 597 -6.32 -35.60 24.64
CA LEU A 597 -7.46 -34.70 24.70
C LEU A 597 -7.32 -33.64 25.80
N SER A 598 -6.30 -33.74 26.65
CA SER A 598 -6.07 -32.87 27.81
C SER A 598 -4.99 -31.82 27.58
N TYR A 599 -3.99 -32.07 26.70
CA TYR A 599 -2.89 -31.13 26.40
C TYR A 599 -2.43 -31.20 24.93
N PHE A 600 -2.06 -30.06 24.34
CA PHE A 600 -1.63 -29.92 22.94
C PHE A 600 -0.10 -29.88 22.93
N ALA A 601 0.47 -29.05 23.81
CA ALA A 601 1.89 -28.91 24.01
C ALA A 601 2.43 -30.04 24.90
N SER A 602 3.60 -30.55 24.53
CA SER A 602 4.42 -31.37 25.42
C SER A 602 5.29 -30.48 26.32
N ASP A 603 5.84 -31.04 27.41
CA ASP A 603 6.83 -30.32 28.24
C ASP A 603 8.00 -29.77 27.39
N ALA A 604 8.42 -30.51 26.36
CA ALA A 604 9.44 -30.06 25.43
C ALA A 604 9.00 -28.91 24.51
N ASP A 605 7.70 -28.80 24.20
CA ASP A 605 7.16 -27.65 23.48
C ASP A 605 7.06 -26.42 24.37
N ILE A 606 6.69 -26.58 25.65
CA ILE A 606 6.69 -25.51 26.64
C ILE A 606 8.11 -24.95 26.81
N GLU A 607 9.11 -25.81 26.96
CA GLU A 607 10.51 -25.37 27.08
C GLU A 607 11.03 -24.70 25.80
N ARG A 608 10.60 -25.15 24.60
CA ARG A 608 10.94 -24.47 23.35
C ARG A 608 10.25 -23.12 23.20
N ALA A 609 8.98 -23.01 23.60
CA ALA A 609 8.24 -21.76 23.55
C ALA A 609 8.84 -20.72 24.52
N LYS A 610 9.39 -21.16 25.66
CA LYS A 610 10.17 -20.28 26.57
C LYS A 610 11.52 -19.85 26.00
N GLN A 611 12.09 -20.61 25.07
CA GLN A 611 13.35 -20.32 24.38
C GLN A 611 13.14 -19.57 23.05
N ALA A 612 11.90 -19.45 22.59
CA ALA A 612 11.55 -18.56 21.50
C ALA A 612 11.68 -17.12 22.01
N ASP A 613 12.54 -16.33 21.34
CA ASP A 613 12.98 -14.99 21.71
C ASP A 613 11.95 -14.21 22.56
N THR A 614 12.29 -14.00 23.84
CA THR A 614 11.64 -13.02 24.70
C THR A 614 11.85 -11.63 24.13
N TYR A 615 10.80 -10.82 24.14
CA TYR A 615 10.85 -9.38 23.91
C TYR A 615 11.93 -8.74 24.78
N ASP A 616 12.95 -8.18 24.14
CA ASP A 616 13.72 -7.08 24.70
C ASP A 616 14.19 -6.21 23.52
N ASP A 617 13.39 -5.19 23.22
CA ASP A 617 13.93 -3.87 22.93
C ASP A 617 12.86 -2.82 23.30
N PRO A 618 13.23 -1.72 23.97
CA PRO A 618 12.31 -0.63 24.27
C PRO A 618 11.83 0.04 22.98
N ILE A 619 10.66 0.65 23.06
CA ILE A 619 10.20 1.63 22.09
C ILE A 619 11.07 2.87 22.29
N ASP A 620 12.17 2.98 21.56
CA ASP A 620 12.76 4.27 21.17
C ASP A 620 12.27 4.49 19.72
N GLY A 621 11.67 5.60 19.30
CA GLY A 621 11.66 6.94 19.86
C GLY A 621 11.78 7.93 18.69
N GLU A 622 10.92 7.81 17.66
CA GLU A 622 10.73 8.84 16.61
C GLU A 622 9.29 8.73 16.06
N ASP A 623 8.34 9.34 16.76
CA ASP A 623 7.05 9.79 16.22
C ASP A 623 6.47 10.91 17.14
N GLU A 624 7.32 11.84 17.57
CA GLU A 624 6.92 13.13 18.13
C GLU A 624 7.37 14.28 17.21
N GLU A 625 7.00 14.23 15.93
CA GLU A 625 6.94 15.43 15.07
C GLU A 625 5.92 15.20 13.95
N LEU A 626 4.62 15.22 14.28
CA LEU A 626 3.54 15.46 13.30
C LEU A 626 2.20 15.86 13.95
N ALA A 627 2.25 16.35 15.19
CA ALA A 627 1.07 16.85 15.90
C ALA A 627 1.29 18.26 16.45
N ASP A 628 1.78 19.18 15.62
CA ASP A 628 1.66 20.63 15.86
C ASP A 628 1.80 21.42 14.55
N ASP A 629 0.77 21.38 13.69
CA ASP A 629 0.46 22.53 12.82
C ASP A 629 -1.04 22.55 12.42
N LEU A 630 -1.91 22.49 13.42
CA LEU A 630 -3.28 22.98 13.28
C LEU A 630 -3.51 24.01 14.38
N THR A 631 -2.94 25.20 14.18
CA THR A 631 -3.26 26.35 15.01
C THR A 631 -4.76 26.64 14.92
N ALA A 632 -5.37 26.74 16.10
CA ALA A 632 -6.77 27.03 16.32
C ALA A 632 -7.07 28.53 16.10
N ASP A 633 -6.87 29.03 14.88
CA ASP A 633 -7.21 30.42 14.53
C ASP A 633 -8.09 30.58 13.26
N ASP A 634 -8.64 29.48 12.71
CA ASP A 634 -9.52 29.52 11.52
C ASP A 634 -10.98 29.06 11.79
N LEU A 635 -11.45 29.10 13.06
CA LEU A 635 -12.85 28.76 13.41
C LEU A 635 -13.66 29.91 14.02
N ALA A 636 -13.30 31.17 13.75
CA ALA A 636 -14.10 32.31 14.18
C ALA A 636 -14.23 33.37 13.08
N GLU A 637 -15.03 33.10 12.04
CA GLU A 637 -15.80 34.10 11.27
C GLU A 637 -16.65 33.40 10.19
N ASP A 638 -17.90 33.05 10.52
CA ASP A 638 -19.10 33.23 9.66
C ASP A 638 -20.34 32.56 10.28
N HIS A 639 -20.98 33.25 11.21
CA HIS A 639 -22.39 33.06 11.51
C HIS A 639 -23.04 34.41 11.84
N GLN A 640 -23.40 35.14 10.79
CA GLN A 640 -24.35 36.27 10.66
C GLN A 640 -24.44 36.49 9.13
N ASP A 641 -25.53 36.40 8.38
CA ASP A 641 -26.97 36.49 8.63
C ASP A 641 -27.71 35.81 7.47
N GLU A 642 -28.75 35.01 7.75
CA GLU A 642 -29.97 34.89 6.92
C GLU A 642 -31.12 34.43 7.84
N GLU A 643 -31.79 35.38 8.51
CA GLU A 643 -33.24 35.64 8.43
C GLU A 643 -33.63 36.86 9.31
N GLU A 644 -34.22 37.87 8.65
CA GLU A 644 -34.75 39.18 9.09
C GLU A 644 -33.80 40.39 9.26
#